data_AF-A0A651DJ55-F1
#
_entry.id   AF-A0A651DJ55-F1
#
_cell.length_a   1.000
_cell.length_b   1.000
_cell.length_c   1.000
_cell.angle_alpha   90.00
_cell.angle_beta   90.00
_cell.angle_gamma   90.00
#
_symmetry.space_group_name_H-M   'P 1'
#
loop_
_entity.id
_entity.type
_entity.pdbx_description
1 polymer ?
#
loop_
_entity_poly.entity_id
_entity_poly.type
_entity_poly.pdbx_seq_one_letter_code
_entity_poly.pdbx_strand_id
1 'polypeptide(L)'
;MSTHYRVAVRALCDFTAREGDLDHRFTPAPSAREGIEGHTLVARRRGADYIAELPLTGTFERLVVTGRADGFDPVANRLEEVKTHRGSLERMAANQRTLHWAQVKVYGALLCAERDLDQITLTLVYLDIASGKETLLSHNASADELQAFFATQCHRFIAWAEQEADHRQRRDSALQSLRFPHGAFRPGQRELAENVYKAASTGRCLLAQAPTGIGKTIATLFPMLSAMPRQQLDRLAFLTMKTPGRRLALDALATLRTGHDDAVLPIRVLELVAREKACEYPDRACHGESCPLAAGFYDRLPAARQAAVEQAWLDRQALREVALAHDVCPYYLGQELARWADVIVGDVNHWFDSHALLHGLAQANDWRTGVLVDEAHNLVERARGMYSAELDQQRFSRVRRSSPKALAGPLSRFARQWQAVIKEAGMEEEGSRGKPSYRLLTALPDKLVSAAQQVGSAITDYLGEHPEQASLERQELLFEVLGFCRLAERFGEHSLCDITRHGRGRAVLGLRNLVPADFLAPRFNAAHTVVLFSATLTPAHYYRDLLGLPESTVWQEVVSPFTACQLEVRIRSDISTRFRDRDASIEPIVATMAQQYQHRPGHYLAFFSSFAYLETALARFREAYPDVPVFSQTRSMPEVQREAFLARFTPGGKGIGFAVLGGAFAEGIDLPGDRLIGAFIATLGLPPFNDFNEALKARLTARFGQGDDYTYRIPGMIKVVQAAGRVIRSPEDEGVVVLMDDRFAQTSVRALLPSWWSLGSPTPSLGPLASQ
;
A
#
# COMPACT_ATOMS: atom_id res chain seq x y z
N MET A 1 7.00 -40.58 1.35
CA MET A 1 5.88 -40.47 2.30
C MET A 1 4.70 -39.97 1.50
N SER A 2 3.56 -40.67 1.50
CA SER A 2 2.38 -40.20 0.77
C SER A 2 1.88 -38.91 1.43
N THR A 3 1.88 -37.80 0.71
CA THR A 3 1.43 -36.51 1.22
C THR A 3 -0.08 -36.55 1.40
N HIS A 4 -0.55 -36.49 2.64
CA HIS A 4 -1.98 -36.35 2.93
C HIS A 4 -2.37 -34.86 2.90
N TYR A 5 -3.42 -34.54 2.15
CA TYR A 5 -3.95 -33.18 2.06
C TYR A 5 -5.13 -33.01 3.00
N ARG A 6 -5.33 -31.80 3.52
CA ARG A 6 -6.53 -31.45 4.29
C ARG A 6 -7.10 -30.14 3.80
N VAL A 7 -8.41 -30.10 3.58
CA VAL A 7 -9.11 -28.90 3.11
C VAL A 7 -10.47 -28.74 3.80
N ALA A 8 -10.86 -27.50 4.05
CA ALA A 8 -12.21 -27.20 4.51
C ALA A 8 -13.21 -27.29 3.34
N VAL A 9 -14.44 -27.75 3.57
CA VAL A 9 -15.50 -27.81 2.52
C VAL A 9 -15.65 -26.48 1.78
N ARG A 10 -15.68 -25.37 2.53
CA ARG A 10 -15.74 -24.02 1.93
C ARG A 10 -14.56 -23.74 0.99
N ALA A 11 -13.33 -24.01 1.44
CA ALA A 11 -12.13 -23.76 0.64
C ALA A 11 -12.05 -24.66 -0.61
N LEU A 12 -12.51 -25.91 -0.49
CA LEU A 12 -12.63 -26.84 -1.62
C LEU A 12 -13.57 -26.26 -2.68
N CYS A 13 -14.81 -25.93 -2.30
CA CYS A 13 -15.81 -25.39 -3.20
C CYS A 13 -15.39 -24.03 -3.80
N ASP A 14 -14.81 -23.14 -2.98
CA ASP A 14 -14.30 -21.84 -3.42
C ASP A 14 -13.21 -21.99 -4.50
N PHE A 15 -12.43 -23.08 -4.47
CA PHE A 15 -11.39 -23.34 -5.43
C PHE A 15 -11.89 -24.05 -6.70
N THR A 16 -12.77 -25.05 -6.56
CA THR A 16 -13.10 -26.01 -7.64
C THR A 16 -14.47 -25.82 -8.29
N ALA A 17 -15.39 -25.09 -7.65
CA ALA A 17 -16.80 -25.01 -8.03
C ALA A 17 -17.32 -23.58 -8.26
N ARG A 18 -16.43 -22.58 -8.36
CA ARG A 18 -16.82 -21.22 -8.78
C ARG A 18 -17.04 -21.21 -10.29
N GLU A 19 -18.16 -20.66 -10.70
CA GLU A 19 -18.61 -20.61 -12.10
C GLU A 19 -19.29 -19.26 -12.38
N GLY A 20 -19.45 -18.92 -13.65
CA GLY A 20 -20.12 -17.71 -14.12
C GLY A 20 -19.31 -16.42 -14.01
N ASP A 21 -20.02 -15.31 -13.92
CA ASP A 21 -19.44 -13.97 -14.04
C ASP A 21 -18.64 -13.56 -12.81
N LEU A 22 -17.59 -12.77 -13.03
CA LEU A 22 -17.09 -11.86 -12.01
C LEU A 22 -18.15 -10.78 -11.78
N ASP A 23 -18.57 -10.59 -10.54
CA ASP A 23 -19.59 -9.60 -10.20
C ASP A 23 -19.19 -8.78 -8.97
N HIS A 24 -18.80 -7.53 -9.21
CA HIS A 24 -18.49 -6.54 -8.17
C HIS A 24 -19.57 -5.46 -8.04
N ARG A 25 -20.80 -5.74 -8.48
CA ARG A 25 -21.94 -4.90 -8.08
C ARG A 25 -22.01 -4.90 -6.55
N PHE A 26 -22.29 -3.73 -5.97
CA PHE A 26 -22.44 -3.61 -4.53
C PHE A 26 -23.63 -4.46 -4.09
N THR A 27 -23.36 -5.56 -3.40
CA THR A 27 -24.38 -6.36 -2.72
C THR A 27 -24.25 -6.09 -1.22
N PRO A 28 -25.25 -5.48 -0.57
CA PRO A 28 -25.23 -5.32 0.87
C PRO A 28 -25.13 -6.69 1.53
N ALA A 29 -24.13 -6.87 2.37
CA ALA A 29 -23.93 -8.09 3.15
C ALA A 29 -24.14 -7.78 4.63
N PRO A 30 -24.71 -8.72 5.40
CA PRO A 30 -24.77 -8.58 6.85
C PRO A 30 -23.36 -8.59 7.45
N SER A 31 -23.20 -7.92 8.60
CA SER A 31 -21.99 -8.03 9.41
C SER A 31 -21.80 -9.46 9.92
N ALA A 32 -20.56 -9.82 10.29
CA ALA A 32 -20.27 -11.15 10.82
C ALA A 32 -21.14 -11.49 12.05
N ARG A 33 -21.41 -10.51 12.92
CA ARG A 33 -22.28 -10.67 14.09
C ARG A 33 -23.73 -10.95 13.69
N GLU A 34 -24.27 -10.17 12.77
CA GLU A 34 -25.63 -10.38 12.25
C GLU A 34 -25.76 -11.73 11.54
N GLY A 35 -24.71 -12.19 10.85
CA GLY A 35 -24.64 -13.52 10.27
C GLY A 35 -24.78 -14.61 11.34
N ILE A 36 -24.00 -14.56 12.42
CA ILE A 36 -24.05 -15.52 13.53
C ILE A 36 -25.42 -15.52 14.21
N GLU A 37 -25.97 -14.33 14.49
CA GLU A 37 -27.30 -14.16 15.06
C GLU A 37 -28.38 -14.76 14.14
N GLY A 38 -28.24 -14.56 12.84
CA GLY A 38 -29.12 -15.13 11.82
C GLY A 38 -29.09 -16.66 11.78
N HIS A 39 -27.91 -17.28 11.81
CA HIS A 39 -27.78 -18.75 11.86
C HIS A 39 -28.42 -19.30 13.14
N THR A 40 -28.18 -18.63 14.28
CA THR A 40 -28.79 -18.98 15.57
C THR A 40 -30.31 -18.87 15.52
N LEU A 41 -30.86 -17.84 14.85
CA LEU A 41 -32.30 -17.66 14.69
C LEU A 41 -32.93 -18.79 13.87
N VAL A 42 -32.31 -19.20 12.76
CA VAL A 42 -32.81 -20.33 11.95
C VAL A 42 -32.82 -21.61 12.77
N ALA A 43 -31.72 -21.93 13.45
CA ALA A 43 -31.62 -23.13 14.28
C ALA A 43 -32.71 -23.17 15.38
N ARG A 44 -33.00 -22.03 16.04
CA ARG A 44 -34.06 -21.93 17.05
C ARG A 44 -35.48 -22.14 16.51
N ARG A 45 -35.69 -21.94 15.21
CA ARG A 45 -37.00 -22.16 14.56
C ARG A 45 -37.26 -23.62 14.17
N ARG A 46 -36.26 -24.50 14.32
CA ARG A 46 -36.38 -25.93 14.03
C ARG A 46 -36.82 -26.73 15.27
N GLY A 47 -37.23 -27.98 15.06
CA GLY A 47 -37.75 -28.87 16.11
C GLY A 47 -36.66 -29.44 17.04
N ALA A 48 -37.08 -30.17 18.08
CA ALA A 48 -36.17 -30.72 19.10
C ALA A 48 -35.14 -31.72 18.55
N ASP A 49 -35.46 -32.42 17.47
CA ASP A 49 -34.60 -33.43 16.84
C ASP A 49 -33.58 -32.82 15.83
N TYR A 50 -33.62 -31.50 15.61
CA TYR A 50 -32.72 -30.82 14.69
C TYR A 50 -31.30 -30.73 15.26
N ILE A 51 -30.32 -31.21 14.50
CA ILE A 51 -28.91 -31.18 14.86
C ILE A 51 -28.27 -29.96 14.21
N ALA A 52 -28.08 -28.89 14.98
CA ALA A 52 -27.36 -27.70 14.51
C ALA A 52 -25.84 -27.93 14.53
N GLU A 53 -25.11 -27.21 13.67
CA GLU A 53 -23.63 -27.15 13.69
C GLU A 53 -22.96 -28.54 13.58
N LEU A 54 -23.47 -29.39 12.67
CA LEU A 54 -23.04 -30.78 12.51
C LEU A 54 -21.63 -30.87 11.90
N PRO A 55 -20.60 -31.32 12.65
CA PRO A 55 -19.28 -31.54 12.07
C PRO A 55 -19.32 -32.74 11.13
N LEU A 56 -18.74 -32.59 9.94
CA LEU A 56 -18.65 -33.64 8.93
C LEU A 56 -17.19 -33.81 8.49
N THR A 57 -16.79 -35.05 8.23
CA THR A 57 -15.45 -35.38 7.73
C THR A 57 -15.54 -36.56 6.77
N GLY A 58 -14.85 -36.46 5.64
CA GLY A 58 -14.68 -37.56 4.70
C GLY A 58 -13.27 -37.64 4.19
N THR A 59 -12.88 -38.84 3.78
CA THR A 59 -11.59 -39.10 3.13
C THR A 59 -11.84 -39.56 1.71
N PHE A 60 -11.19 -38.91 0.76
CA PHE A 60 -11.19 -39.30 -0.65
C PHE A 60 -9.75 -39.45 -1.10
N GLU A 61 -9.34 -40.67 -1.45
CA GLU A 61 -7.93 -41.02 -1.72
C GLU A 61 -7.01 -40.55 -0.56
N ARG A 62 -6.17 -39.54 -0.82
CA ARG A 62 -5.23 -38.93 0.14
C ARG A 62 -5.72 -37.58 0.71
N LEU A 63 -6.91 -37.12 0.33
CA LEU A 63 -7.50 -35.85 0.75
C LEU A 63 -8.51 -36.07 1.88
N VAL A 64 -8.32 -35.37 2.99
CA VAL A 64 -9.29 -35.26 4.08
C VAL A 64 -10.06 -33.96 3.93
N VAL A 65 -11.37 -34.07 3.74
CA VAL A 65 -12.27 -32.92 3.64
C VAL A 65 -13.04 -32.80 4.94
N THR A 66 -12.98 -31.62 5.57
CA THR A 66 -13.67 -31.38 6.85
C THR A 66 -14.51 -30.12 6.80
N GLY A 67 -15.61 -30.08 7.52
CA GLY A 67 -16.40 -28.87 7.66
C GLY A 67 -17.50 -29.03 8.67
N ARG A 68 -18.42 -28.07 8.67
CA ARG A 68 -19.54 -28.04 9.59
C ARG A 68 -20.77 -27.58 8.82
N ALA A 69 -21.73 -28.47 8.65
CA ALA A 69 -23.02 -28.12 8.07
C ALA A 69 -23.84 -27.33 9.11
N ASP A 70 -24.62 -26.36 8.66
CA ASP A 70 -25.40 -25.51 9.56
C ASP A 70 -26.48 -26.29 10.32
N GLY A 71 -27.07 -27.32 9.70
CA GLY A 71 -27.70 -28.39 10.47
C GLY A 71 -28.43 -29.45 9.66
N PHE A 72 -28.96 -30.45 10.36
CA PHE A 72 -29.58 -31.63 9.79
C PHE A 72 -30.84 -32.01 10.58
N ASP A 73 -31.94 -32.26 9.87
CA ASP A 73 -33.18 -32.81 10.39
C ASP A 73 -33.24 -34.32 10.07
N PRO A 74 -33.03 -35.20 11.07
CA PRO A 74 -33.06 -36.65 10.86
C PRO A 74 -34.44 -37.19 10.50
N VAL A 75 -35.51 -36.53 10.95
CA VAL A 75 -36.89 -36.98 10.71
C VAL A 75 -37.29 -36.70 9.27
N ALA A 76 -36.94 -35.51 8.77
CA ALA A 76 -37.18 -35.15 7.38
C ALA A 76 -36.10 -35.64 6.40
N ASN A 77 -35.03 -36.27 6.91
CA ASN A 77 -33.81 -36.58 6.16
C ASN A 77 -33.33 -35.39 5.32
N ARG A 78 -33.19 -34.23 5.97
CA ARG A 78 -32.94 -32.93 5.33
C ARG A 78 -31.70 -32.26 5.90
N LEU A 79 -30.75 -31.96 5.03
CA LEU A 79 -29.55 -31.19 5.34
C LEU A 79 -29.76 -29.72 4.95
N GLU A 80 -29.46 -28.82 5.87
CA GLU A 80 -29.62 -27.37 5.72
C GLU A 80 -28.26 -26.66 5.73
N GLU A 81 -28.06 -25.78 4.75
CA GLU A 81 -26.97 -24.80 4.73
C GLU A 81 -27.60 -23.40 4.72
N VAL A 82 -27.24 -22.58 5.71
CA VAL A 82 -27.84 -21.28 5.97
C VAL A 82 -26.97 -20.17 5.37
N LYS A 83 -27.62 -19.23 4.68
CA LYS A 83 -26.98 -18.04 4.10
C LYS A 83 -27.77 -16.81 4.49
N THR A 84 -27.09 -15.84 5.09
CA THR A 84 -27.70 -14.57 5.50
C THR A 84 -27.47 -13.53 4.42
N HIS A 85 -28.50 -12.74 4.11
CA HIS A 85 -28.43 -11.69 3.11
C HIS A 85 -29.23 -10.45 3.51
N ARG A 86 -29.03 -9.37 2.75
CA ARG A 86 -29.82 -8.14 2.80
C ARG A 86 -30.33 -7.83 1.40
N GLY A 87 -31.53 -7.27 1.30
CA GLY A 87 -32.17 -6.95 0.02
C GLY A 87 -32.73 -8.19 -0.71
N SER A 88 -33.09 -8.02 -1.99
CA SER A 88 -33.76 -9.08 -2.77
C SER A 88 -32.85 -10.27 -3.06
N LEU A 89 -33.30 -11.47 -2.67
CA LEU A 89 -32.60 -12.72 -2.94
C LEU A 89 -32.42 -12.95 -4.46
N GLU A 90 -33.41 -12.58 -5.27
CA GLU A 90 -33.41 -12.77 -6.74
C GLU A 90 -32.19 -12.16 -7.43
N ARG A 91 -31.59 -11.13 -6.82
CA ARG A 91 -30.42 -10.42 -7.35
C ARG A 91 -29.09 -10.96 -6.87
N MET A 92 -29.07 -11.91 -5.93
CA MET A 92 -27.85 -12.62 -5.56
C MET A 92 -27.24 -13.24 -6.80
N ALA A 93 -25.97 -12.90 -7.06
CA ALA A 93 -25.29 -13.30 -8.27
C ALA A 93 -25.29 -14.83 -8.42
N ALA A 94 -25.52 -15.29 -9.66
CA ALA A 94 -25.68 -16.71 -9.96
C ALA A 94 -24.47 -17.53 -9.48
N ASN A 95 -23.27 -16.99 -9.67
CA ASN A 95 -22.01 -17.55 -9.19
C ASN A 95 -21.98 -17.84 -7.67
N GLN A 96 -22.55 -16.95 -6.85
CA GLN A 96 -22.63 -17.13 -5.39
C GLN A 96 -23.61 -18.25 -5.03
N ARG A 97 -24.76 -18.30 -5.71
CA ARG A 97 -25.74 -19.38 -5.48
C ARG A 97 -25.19 -20.74 -5.89
N THR A 98 -24.49 -20.82 -7.01
CA THR A 98 -23.80 -22.05 -7.45
C THR A 98 -22.83 -22.54 -6.38
N LEU A 99 -22.06 -21.61 -5.79
CA LEU A 99 -21.13 -21.93 -4.71
C LEU A 99 -21.82 -22.40 -3.42
N HIS A 100 -22.95 -21.81 -3.05
CA HIS A 100 -23.76 -22.28 -1.92
C HIS A 100 -24.28 -23.70 -2.16
N TRP A 101 -24.77 -23.98 -3.38
CA TRP A 101 -25.18 -25.33 -3.76
C TRP A 101 -24.02 -26.32 -3.75
N ALA A 102 -22.83 -25.93 -4.20
CA ALA A 102 -21.65 -26.78 -4.12
C ALA A 102 -21.31 -27.16 -2.67
N GLN A 103 -21.39 -26.21 -1.73
CA GLN A 103 -21.15 -26.48 -0.30
C GLN A 103 -22.14 -27.50 0.27
N VAL A 104 -23.46 -27.30 0.09
CA VAL A 104 -24.47 -28.23 0.63
C VAL A 104 -24.42 -29.60 -0.05
N LYS A 105 -24.04 -29.68 -1.35
CA LYS A 105 -23.80 -30.95 -2.04
C LYS A 105 -22.63 -31.73 -1.46
N VAL A 106 -21.50 -31.06 -1.17
CA VAL A 106 -20.36 -31.71 -0.52
C VAL A 106 -20.74 -32.19 0.88
N TYR A 107 -21.41 -31.37 1.70
CA TYR A 107 -21.89 -31.83 3.00
C TYR A 107 -22.88 -32.99 2.89
N GLY A 108 -23.75 -32.97 1.89
CA GLY A 108 -24.67 -34.07 1.58
C GLY A 108 -23.93 -35.38 1.29
N ALA A 109 -22.89 -35.33 0.44
CA ALA A 109 -22.07 -36.50 0.14
C ALA A 109 -21.40 -37.08 1.40
N LEU A 110 -20.80 -36.20 2.23
CA LEU A 110 -20.17 -36.59 3.49
C LEU A 110 -21.16 -37.24 4.45
N LEU A 111 -22.35 -36.66 4.58
CA LEU A 111 -23.39 -37.15 5.48
C LEU A 111 -24.01 -38.47 5.00
N CYS A 112 -24.26 -38.61 3.70
CA CYS A 112 -24.72 -39.87 3.10
C CYS A 112 -23.73 -41.00 3.37
N ALA A 113 -22.43 -40.74 3.20
CA ALA A 113 -21.39 -41.72 3.49
C ALA A 113 -21.26 -42.04 4.99
N GLU A 114 -21.37 -41.03 5.86
CA GLU A 114 -21.28 -41.24 7.33
C GLU A 114 -22.45 -42.06 7.89
N ARG A 115 -23.66 -41.88 7.33
CA ARG A 115 -24.90 -42.47 7.85
C ARG A 115 -25.50 -43.55 6.97
N ASP A 116 -24.81 -43.97 5.92
CA ASP A 116 -25.26 -45.00 4.97
C ASP A 116 -26.65 -44.70 4.39
N LEU A 117 -26.84 -43.46 3.89
CA LEU A 117 -28.10 -42.99 3.33
C LEU A 117 -28.09 -43.09 1.81
N ASP A 118 -29.11 -43.70 1.20
CA ASP A 118 -29.25 -43.79 -0.26
C ASP A 118 -29.63 -42.45 -0.93
N GLN A 119 -30.30 -41.57 -0.19
CA GLN A 119 -30.80 -40.27 -0.67
C GLN A 119 -30.90 -39.27 0.48
N ILE A 120 -30.89 -37.98 0.16
CA ILE A 120 -31.05 -36.89 1.13
C ILE A 120 -31.70 -35.66 0.49
N THR A 121 -32.46 -34.91 1.28
CA THR A 121 -32.96 -33.59 0.85
C THR A 121 -31.95 -32.52 1.19
N LEU A 122 -31.36 -31.87 0.20
CA LEU A 122 -30.48 -30.72 0.39
C LEU A 122 -31.30 -29.44 0.39
N THR A 123 -31.06 -28.53 1.33
CA THR A 123 -31.80 -27.27 1.43
C THR A 123 -30.88 -26.10 1.69
N LEU A 124 -30.93 -25.09 0.81
CA LEU A 124 -30.36 -23.78 1.09
C LEU A 124 -31.41 -22.91 1.80
N VAL A 125 -31.04 -22.40 2.97
CA VAL A 125 -31.88 -21.49 3.76
C VAL A 125 -31.34 -20.08 3.62
N TYR A 126 -32.03 -19.24 2.85
CA TYR A 126 -31.71 -17.82 2.75
C TYR A 126 -32.50 -17.02 3.78
N LEU A 127 -31.81 -16.43 4.75
CA LEU A 127 -32.40 -15.56 5.76
C LEU A 127 -32.13 -14.09 5.41
N ASP A 128 -33.20 -13.33 5.19
CA ASP A 128 -33.12 -11.87 5.16
C ASP A 128 -33.02 -11.35 6.60
N ILE A 129 -31.89 -10.74 6.95
CA ILE A 129 -31.62 -10.22 8.30
C ILE A 129 -32.55 -9.06 8.66
N ALA A 130 -33.05 -8.29 7.68
CA ALA A 130 -33.90 -7.14 7.95
C ALA A 130 -35.35 -7.56 8.27
N SER A 131 -35.93 -8.46 7.47
CA SER A 131 -37.32 -8.92 7.67
C SER A 131 -37.44 -10.17 8.53
N GLY A 132 -36.35 -10.90 8.74
CA GLY A 132 -36.36 -12.22 9.39
C GLY A 132 -37.03 -13.32 8.55
N LYS A 133 -37.33 -13.06 7.27
CA LYS A 133 -37.98 -14.00 6.36
C LYS A 133 -36.99 -15.05 5.86
N GLU A 134 -37.40 -16.31 5.89
CA GLU A 134 -36.67 -17.43 5.30
C GLU A 134 -37.19 -17.72 3.88
N THR A 135 -36.26 -17.99 2.97
CA THR A 135 -36.55 -18.59 1.65
C THR A 135 -35.81 -19.91 1.55
N LEU A 136 -36.56 -21.00 1.37
CA LEU A 136 -36.03 -22.35 1.30
C LEU A 136 -35.94 -22.79 -0.16
N LEU A 137 -34.74 -23.20 -0.60
CA LEU A 137 -34.55 -23.86 -1.88
C LEU A 137 -34.11 -25.30 -1.61
N SER A 138 -34.98 -26.27 -1.92
CA SER A 138 -34.74 -27.69 -1.62
C SER A 138 -34.58 -28.51 -2.90
N HIS A 139 -33.73 -29.52 -2.83
CA HIS A 139 -33.49 -30.46 -3.91
C HIS A 139 -33.19 -31.85 -3.33
N ASN A 140 -33.90 -32.87 -3.80
CA ASN A 140 -33.62 -34.26 -3.44
C ASN A 140 -32.48 -34.76 -4.31
N ALA A 141 -31.45 -35.33 -3.69
CA ALA A 141 -30.30 -35.90 -4.37
C ALA A 141 -30.02 -37.32 -3.89
N SER A 142 -29.57 -38.17 -4.81
CA SER A 142 -29.10 -39.52 -4.47
C SER A 142 -27.67 -39.49 -3.93
N ALA A 143 -27.31 -40.46 -3.10
CA ALA A 143 -25.95 -40.60 -2.60
C ALA A 143 -24.93 -40.74 -3.74
N ASP A 144 -25.26 -41.48 -4.80
CA ASP A 144 -24.41 -41.67 -5.97
C ASP A 144 -24.11 -40.35 -6.70
N GLU A 145 -25.12 -39.50 -6.90
CA GLU A 145 -24.95 -38.18 -7.52
C GLU A 145 -24.02 -37.30 -6.67
N LEU A 146 -24.26 -37.26 -5.35
CA LEU A 146 -23.49 -36.44 -4.43
C LEU A 146 -22.05 -36.91 -4.31
N GLN A 147 -21.85 -38.23 -4.28
CA GLN A 147 -20.51 -38.83 -4.23
C GLN A 147 -19.74 -38.58 -5.53
N ALA A 148 -20.39 -38.65 -6.70
CA ALA A 148 -19.77 -38.31 -7.97
C ALA A 148 -19.37 -36.82 -8.04
N PHE A 149 -20.23 -35.93 -7.55
CA PHE A 149 -19.91 -34.50 -7.44
C PHE A 149 -18.74 -34.26 -6.50
N PHE A 150 -18.76 -34.86 -5.30
CA PHE A 150 -17.69 -34.76 -4.31
C PHE A 150 -16.35 -35.27 -4.86
N ALA A 151 -16.34 -36.45 -5.48
CA ALA A 151 -15.16 -37.02 -6.12
C ALA A 151 -14.56 -36.08 -7.18
N THR A 152 -15.41 -35.46 -8.01
CA THR A 152 -14.96 -34.48 -9.03
C THR A 152 -14.27 -33.29 -8.41
N GLN A 153 -14.82 -32.72 -7.33
CA GLN A 153 -14.18 -31.61 -6.62
C GLN A 153 -12.85 -32.04 -5.97
N CYS A 154 -12.83 -33.21 -5.34
CA CYS A 154 -11.62 -33.78 -4.73
C CYS A 154 -10.51 -34.02 -5.76
N HIS A 155 -10.82 -34.61 -6.92
CA HIS A 155 -9.84 -34.82 -8.00
C HIS A 155 -9.24 -33.51 -8.51
N ARG A 156 -10.08 -32.49 -8.77
CA ARG A 156 -9.60 -31.16 -9.19
C ARG A 156 -8.66 -30.54 -8.16
N PHE A 157 -9.02 -30.62 -6.88
CA PHE A 157 -8.19 -30.08 -5.81
C PHE A 157 -6.88 -30.84 -5.64
N ILE A 158 -6.93 -32.18 -5.62
CA ILE A 158 -5.76 -33.04 -5.48
C ILE A 158 -4.76 -32.77 -6.60
N ALA A 159 -5.21 -32.71 -7.86
CA ALA A 159 -4.35 -32.46 -9.00
C ALA A 159 -3.58 -31.13 -8.86
N TRP A 160 -4.27 -30.07 -8.44
CA TRP A 160 -3.64 -28.78 -8.19
C TRP A 160 -2.70 -28.82 -6.97
N ALA A 161 -3.12 -29.45 -5.87
CA ALA A 161 -2.33 -29.54 -4.66
C ALA A 161 -1.00 -30.28 -4.88
N GLU A 162 -1.00 -31.33 -5.70
CA GLU A 162 0.21 -32.04 -6.11
C GLU A 162 1.12 -31.16 -6.97
N GLN A 163 0.57 -30.49 -7.98
CA GLN A 163 1.34 -29.56 -8.80
C GLN A 163 2.01 -28.48 -7.95
N GLU A 164 1.31 -27.95 -6.95
CA GLU A 164 1.84 -26.94 -6.03
C GLU A 164 2.90 -27.51 -5.08
N ALA A 165 2.73 -28.75 -4.60
CA ALA A 165 3.73 -29.44 -3.79
C ALA A 165 5.02 -29.70 -4.58
N ASP A 166 4.89 -30.20 -5.82
CA ASP A 166 6.00 -30.45 -6.73
C ASP A 166 6.73 -29.15 -7.10
N HIS A 167 5.97 -28.08 -7.33
CA HIS A 167 6.54 -26.75 -7.54
C HIS A 167 7.34 -26.27 -6.34
N ARG A 168 6.77 -26.32 -5.13
CA ARG A 168 7.46 -25.94 -3.90
C ARG A 168 8.74 -26.77 -3.69
N GLN A 169 8.69 -28.08 -3.92
CA GLN A 169 9.87 -28.94 -3.80
C GLN A 169 10.97 -28.57 -4.80
N ARG A 170 10.62 -28.34 -6.08
CA ARG A 170 11.57 -27.91 -7.13
C ARG A 170 12.17 -26.54 -6.82
N ARG A 171 11.32 -25.58 -6.44
CA ARG A 171 11.71 -24.23 -6.00
C ARG A 171 12.68 -24.31 -4.83
N ASP A 172 12.34 -25.03 -3.79
CA ASP A 172 13.13 -25.09 -2.56
C ASP A 172 14.48 -25.78 -2.79
N SER A 173 14.50 -26.85 -3.60
CA SER A 173 15.74 -27.52 -3.99
C SER A 173 16.67 -26.58 -4.78
N ALA A 174 16.13 -25.81 -5.73
CA ALA A 174 16.90 -24.83 -6.48
C ALA A 174 17.43 -23.71 -5.58
N LEU A 175 16.58 -23.17 -4.70
CA LEU A 175 16.93 -22.08 -3.78
C LEU A 175 17.98 -22.46 -2.74
N GLN A 176 18.05 -23.73 -2.32
CA GLN A 176 19.13 -24.21 -1.43
C GLN A 176 20.52 -24.12 -2.07
N SER A 177 20.59 -24.17 -3.40
CA SER A 177 21.82 -24.02 -4.18
C SER A 177 22.02 -22.61 -4.74
N LEU A 178 21.16 -21.65 -4.36
CA LEU A 178 21.24 -20.28 -4.85
C LEU A 178 22.59 -19.67 -4.50
N ARG A 179 23.21 -19.02 -5.49
CA ARG A 179 24.50 -18.35 -5.40
C ARG A 179 24.27 -16.89 -5.69
N PHE A 180 25.14 -16.06 -5.14
CA PHE A 180 25.10 -14.65 -5.48
C PHE A 180 25.41 -14.52 -6.98
N PRO A 181 24.57 -13.85 -7.77
CA PRO A 181 24.65 -13.90 -9.24
C PRO A 181 25.79 -13.03 -9.80
N HIS A 182 26.47 -12.27 -8.95
CA HIS A 182 27.69 -11.57 -9.31
C HIS A 182 28.88 -12.31 -8.70
N GLY A 183 30.02 -12.36 -9.41
CA GLY A 183 31.19 -13.12 -8.96
C GLY A 183 31.71 -12.72 -7.57
N ALA A 184 31.47 -11.47 -7.13
CA ALA A 184 31.77 -11.01 -5.78
C ALA A 184 30.74 -9.97 -5.29
N PHE A 185 30.60 -9.87 -3.96
CA PHE A 185 29.84 -8.80 -3.32
C PHE A 185 30.60 -7.47 -3.38
N ARG A 186 29.87 -6.38 -3.59
CA ARG A 186 30.40 -5.02 -3.42
C ARG A 186 30.63 -4.70 -1.93
N PRO A 187 31.44 -3.69 -1.58
CA PRO A 187 31.58 -3.21 -0.21
C PRO A 187 30.22 -2.92 0.44
N GLY A 188 30.02 -3.37 1.69
CA GLY A 188 28.77 -3.26 2.44
C GLY A 188 27.63 -4.20 1.98
N GLN A 189 27.65 -4.66 0.73
CA GLN A 189 26.59 -5.49 0.16
C GLN A 189 26.47 -6.86 0.84
N ARG A 190 27.61 -7.49 1.16
CA ARG A 190 27.66 -8.76 1.89
C ARG A 190 27.10 -8.62 3.31
N GLU A 191 27.48 -7.55 3.99
CA GLU A 191 27.04 -7.26 5.35
C GLU A 191 25.51 -7.08 5.42
N LEU A 192 24.94 -6.34 4.46
CA LEU A 192 23.49 -6.22 4.30
C LEU A 192 22.86 -7.59 4.06
N ALA A 193 23.42 -8.39 3.16
CA ALA A 193 22.85 -9.70 2.82
C ALA A 193 22.86 -10.67 4.01
N GLU A 194 23.95 -10.74 4.76
CA GLU A 194 24.07 -11.57 5.96
C GLU A 194 23.03 -11.19 7.02
N ASN A 195 22.80 -9.90 7.24
CA ASN A 195 21.85 -9.44 8.25
C ASN A 195 20.38 -9.63 7.81
N VAL A 196 20.08 -9.51 6.51
CA VAL A 196 18.77 -9.91 5.97
C VAL A 196 18.52 -11.40 6.18
N TYR A 197 19.51 -12.25 5.88
CA TYR A 197 19.38 -13.70 6.10
C TYR A 197 19.18 -14.03 7.58
N LYS A 198 19.90 -13.37 8.49
CA LYS A 198 19.72 -13.51 9.95
C LYS A 198 18.34 -13.04 10.42
N ALA A 199 17.84 -11.92 9.90
CA ALA A 199 16.51 -11.41 10.23
C ALA A 199 15.43 -12.42 9.82
N ALA A 200 15.53 -12.98 8.61
CA ALA A 200 14.65 -14.05 8.16
C ALA A 200 14.79 -15.33 9.01
N SER A 201 16.01 -15.69 9.40
CA SER A 201 16.24 -16.89 10.23
C SER A 201 15.76 -16.75 11.68
N THR A 202 15.73 -15.53 12.20
CA THR A 202 15.31 -15.25 13.59
C THR A 202 13.87 -14.75 13.70
N GLY A 203 13.17 -14.57 12.58
CA GLY A 203 11.82 -14.03 12.54
C GLY A 203 11.72 -12.60 13.07
N ARG A 204 12.77 -11.79 12.85
CA ARG A 204 12.84 -10.41 13.38
C ARG A 204 12.63 -9.38 12.28
N CYS A 205 12.22 -8.18 12.70
CA CYS A 205 12.27 -7.01 11.84
C CYS A 205 13.70 -6.47 11.76
N LEU A 206 14.11 -6.01 10.57
CA LEU A 206 15.39 -5.36 10.31
C LEU A 206 15.13 -3.98 9.70
N LEU A 207 15.69 -2.95 10.33
CA LEU A 207 15.75 -1.60 9.79
C LEU A 207 17.19 -1.36 9.33
N ALA A 208 17.41 -1.33 8.01
CA ALA A 208 18.73 -1.28 7.40
C ALA A 208 18.93 0.02 6.59
N GLN A 209 19.76 0.92 7.10
CA GLN A 209 20.27 2.03 6.31
C GLN A 209 21.38 1.53 5.38
N ALA A 210 21.16 1.70 4.08
CA ALA A 210 22.10 1.29 3.05
C ALA A 210 22.18 2.37 1.97
N PRO A 211 23.38 2.88 1.63
CA PRO A 211 23.51 3.92 0.60
C PRO A 211 23.03 3.47 -0.78
N THR A 212 22.70 4.44 -1.64
CA THR A 212 22.43 4.17 -3.05
C THR A 212 23.67 3.64 -3.74
N GLY A 213 23.51 2.83 -4.80
CA GLY A 213 24.63 2.33 -5.60
C GLY A 213 25.26 1.01 -5.12
N ILE A 214 25.06 0.59 -3.86
CA ILE A 214 25.62 -0.68 -3.36
C ILE A 214 24.90 -1.93 -3.90
N GLY A 215 23.77 -1.77 -4.61
CA GLY A 215 22.91 -2.86 -5.03
C GLY A 215 22.02 -3.39 -3.91
N LYS A 216 21.34 -2.49 -3.17
CA LYS A 216 20.43 -2.84 -2.05
C LYS A 216 19.41 -3.90 -2.44
N THR A 217 18.77 -3.73 -3.60
CA THR A 217 17.69 -4.60 -4.08
C THR A 217 18.12 -6.06 -4.22
N ILE A 218 19.26 -6.32 -4.87
CA ILE A 218 19.76 -7.69 -5.00
C ILE A 218 20.31 -8.22 -3.67
N ALA A 219 20.90 -7.34 -2.85
CA ALA A 219 21.43 -7.66 -1.53
C ALA A 219 20.35 -8.00 -0.50
N THR A 220 19.09 -7.62 -0.72
CA THR A 220 17.95 -8.01 0.12
C THR A 220 17.17 -9.19 -0.46
N LEU A 221 17.00 -9.26 -1.78
CA LEU A 221 16.32 -10.37 -2.46
C LEU A 221 17.08 -11.70 -2.36
N PHE A 222 18.38 -11.69 -2.69
CA PHE A 222 19.22 -12.89 -2.67
C PHE A 222 19.17 -13.64 -1.31
N PRO A 223 19.46 -13.00 -0.16
CA PRO A 223 19.44 -13.70 1.12
C PRO A 223 18.02 -14.12 1.56
N MET A 224 16.99 -13.35 1.20
CA MET A 224 15.61 -13.70 1.55
C MET A 224 15.14 -14.95 0.77
N LEU A 225 15.45 -15.02 -0.52
CA LEU A 225 15.24 -16.22 -1.34
C LEU A 225 16.09 -17.40 -0.84
N SER A 226 17.33 -17.16 -0.43
CA SER A 226 18.18 -18.21 0.16
C SER A 226 17.63 -18.74 1.50
N ALA A 227 16.96 -17.88 2.28
CA ALA A 227 16.34 -18.25 3.55
C ALA A 227 15.01 -19.00 3.36
N MET A 228 14.31 -18.78 2.24
CA MET A 228 12.96 -19.31 1.98
C MET A 228 12.82 -20.82 2.24
N PRO A 229 13.69 -21.71 1.73
CA PRO A 229 13.58 -23.15 1.99
C PRO A 229 13.82 -23.51 3.46
N ARG A 230 14.85 -22.91 4.08
CA ARG A 230 15.28 -23.26 5.45
C ARG A 230 14.33 -22.75 6.52
N GLN A 231 13.71 -21.59 6.27
CA GLN A 231 12.78 -20.95 7.20
C GLN A 231 11.30 -21.25 6.88
N GLN A 232 11.09 -22.10 5.86
CA GLN A 232 9.77 -22.49 5.35
C GLN A 232 8.92 -21.26 5.06
N LEU A 233 9.48 -20.28 4.35
CA LEU A 233 8.71 -19.12 3.92
C LEU A 233 7.78 -19.56 2.78
N ASP A 234 6.50 -19.26 2.91
CA ASP A 234 5.53 -19.55 1.85
C ASP A 234 5.74 -18.59 0.67
N ARG A 235 5.97 -17.31 0.98
CA ARG A 235 5.92 -16.19 0.04
C ARG A 235 6.90 -15.08 0.43
N LEU A 236 7.35 -14.37 -0.59
CA LEU A 236 8.12 -13.13 -0.47
C LEU A 236 7.34 -11.96 -1.07
N ALA A 237 7.11 -10.90 -0.30
CA ALA A 237 6.55 -9.65 -0.78
C ALA A 237 7.64 -8.58 -0.88
N PHE A 238 8.00 -8.16 -2.10
CA PHE A 238 8.86 -7.02 -2.35
C PHE A 238 8.01 -5.78 -2.65
N LEU A 239 7.95 -4.88 -1.68
CA LEU A 239 7.06 -3.73 -1.68
C LEU A 239 7.83 -2.44 -1.87
N THR A 240 7.27 -1.55 -2.68
CA THR A 240 7.91 -0.31 -3.09
C THR A 240 6.97 0.88 -2.89
N MET A 241 7.57 2.07 -2.76
CA MET A 241 6.83 3.32 -2.55
C MET A 241 6.41 3.99 -3.87
N LYS A 242 7.09 3.67 -4.97
CA LYS A 242 6.90 4.32 -6.27
C LYS A 242 7.08 3.29 -7.39
N THR A 243 6.40 3.52 -8.50
CA THR A 243 6.42 2.62 -9.68
C THR A 243 7.86 2.26 -10.14
N PRO A 244 8.84 3.19 -10.21
CA PRO A 244 10.20 2.85 -10.67
C PRO A 244 10.90 1.78 -9.81
N GLY A 245 10.65 1.74 -8.50
CA GLY A 245 11.25 0.74 -7.62
C GLY A 245 10.85 -0.70 -7.98
N ARG A 246 9.64 -0.89 -8.55
CA ARG A 246 9.18 -2.22 -8.98
C ARG A 246 10.03 -2.76 -10.13
N ARG A 247 10.45 -1.91 -11.05
CA ARG A 247 11.33 -2.32 -12.17
C ARG A 247 12.67 -2.82 -11.65
N LEU A 248 13.30 -2.09 -10.72
CA LEU A 248 14.54 -2.52 -10.08
C LEU A 248 14.43 -3.89 -9.40
N ALA A 249 13.29 -4.16 -8.74
CA ALA A 249 13.02 -5.45 -8.12
C ALA A 249 12.90 -6.58 -9.16
N LEU A 250 12.13 -6.34 -10.24
CA LEU A 250 11.97 -7.30 -11.33
C LEU A 250 13.30 -7.57 -12.05
N ASP A 251 14.12 -6.55 -12.30
CA ASP A 251 15.43 -6.70 -12.94
C ASP A 251 16.41 -7.51 -12.06
N ALA A 252 16.39 -7.27 -10.74
CA ALA A 252 17.17 -8.05 -9.77
C ALA A 252 16.71 -9.51 -9.69
N LEU A 253 15.40 -9.75 -9.72
CA LEU A 253 14.83 -11.11 -9.77
C LEU A 253 15.19 -11.82 -11.09
N ALA A 254 15.17 -11.12 -12.22
CA ALA A 254 15.57 -11.67 -13.51
C ALA A 254 17.05 -12.07 -13.52
N THR A 255 17.90 -11.24 -12.90
CA THR A 255 19.33 -11.54 -12.70
C THR A 255 19.53 -12.78 -11.82
N LEU A 256 18.80 -12.89 -10.70
CA LEU A 256 18.86 -14.06 -9.82
C LEU A 256 18.30 -15.33 -10.48
N ARG A 257 17.36 -15.17 -11.41
CA ARG A 257 16.71 -16.28 -12.12
C ARG A 257 17.60 -16.89 -13.20
N THR A 258 18.47 -16.10 -13.80
CA THR A 258 19.31 -16.47 -14.96
C THR A 258 20.80 -16.56 -14.64
N GLY A 259 21.24 -16.11 -13.47
CA GLY A 259 22.64 -16.03 -13.05
C GLY A 259 23.29 -17.37 -12.66
N HIS A 260 22.73 -18.51 -13.08
CA HIS A 260 23.15 -19.86 -12.71
C HIS A 260 23.38 -20.72 -13.96
N ASP A 261 24.43 -21.54 -13.95
CA ASP A 261 24.86 -22.38 -15.08
C ASP A 261 23.69 -23.24 -15.62
N ASP A 262 23.23 -22.93 -16.84
CA ASP A 262 22.21 -23.57 -17.68
C ASP A 262 20.81 -23.85 -17.07
N ALA A 263 20.57 -23.56 -15.79
CA ALA A 263 19.31 -23.85 -15.11
C ALA A 263 18.57 -22.58 -14.65
N VAL A 264 17.40 -22.33 -15.24
CA VAL A 264 16.50 -21.24 -14.85
C VAL A 264 15.90 -21.54 -13.48
N LEU A 265 16.04 -20.59 -12.54
CA LEU A 265 15.46 -20.71 -11.21
C LEU A 265 13.92 -20.84 -11.31
N PRO A 266 13.30 -21.92 -10.79
CA PRO A 266 11.87 -22.18 -10.95
C PRO A 266 11.05 -21.40 -9.92
N ILE A 267 11.21 -20.08 -9.88
CA ILE A 267 10.42 -19.17 -9.06
C ILE A 267 9.26 -18.58 -9.86
N ARG A 268 8.09 -18.50 -9.26
CA ARG A 268 6.96 -17.75 -9.81
C ARG A 268 6.98 -16.32 -9.29
N VAL A 269 7.05 -15.36 -10.21
CA VAL A 269 7.13 -13.92 -9.91
C VAL A 269 5.87 -13.24 -10.43
N LEU A 270 5.24 -12.42 -9.59
CA LEU A 270 4.04 -11.66 -9.95
C LEU A 270 4.25 -10.18 -9.67
N GLU A 271 3.97 -9.32 -10.65
CA GLU A 271 3.83 -7.87 -10.44
C GLU A 271 2.36 -7.52 -10.19
N LEU A 272 2.06 -6.99 -9.00
CA LEU A 272 0.75 -6.41 -8.71
C LEU A 272 0.68 -4.96 -9.19
N VAL A 273 -0.32 -4.69 -10.02
CA VAL A 273 -0.57 -3.39 -10.64
C VAL A 273 -1.96 -2.86 -10.27
N ALA A 274 -2.05 -1.54 -10.14
CA ALA A 274 -3.31 -0.86 -9.85
C ALA A 274 -4.33 -1.08 -10.98
N ARG A 275 -5.62 -1.11 -10.63
CA ARG A 275 -6.72 -1.38 -11.58
C ARG A 275 -6.69 -0.43 -12.76
N GLU A 276 -6.44 0.85 -12.53
CA GLU A 276 -6.42 1.90 -13.55
C GLU A 276 -5.32 1.66 -14.61
N LYS A 277 -4.28 0.90 -14.26
CA LYS A 277 -3.18 0.53 -15.16
C LYS A 277 -3.35 -0.84 -15.80
N ALA A 278 -4.21 -1.71 -15.27
CA ALA A 278 -4.41 -3.07 -15.74
C ALA A 278 -5.77 -3.31 -16.43
N CYS A 279 -6.73 -2.40 -16.25
CA CYS A 279 -8.05 -2.53 -16.82
C CYS A 279 -8.03 -2.23 -18.32
N GLU A 280 -8.52 -3.17 -19.12
CA GLU A 280 -8.71 -2.98 -20.56
C GLU A 280 -9.98 -2.18 -20.89
N TYR A 281 -10.87 -2.01 -19.91
CA TYR A 281 -12.16 -1.31 -20.04
C TYR A 281 -12.40 -0.35 -18.86
N PRO A 282 -11.60 0.72 -18.72
CA PRO A 282 -11.65 1.62 -17.55
C PRO A 282 -13.01 2.29 -17.34
N ASP A 283 -13.74 2.56 -18.43
CA ASP A 283 -15.06 3.20 -18.40
C ASP A 283 -16.22 2.24 -18.07
N ARG A 284 -15.92 0.95 -17.84
CA ARG A 284 -16.93 -0.08 -17.60
C ARG A 284 -16.93 -0.55 -16.15
N ALA A 285 -18.10 -1.00 -15.70
CA ALA A 285 -18.24 -1.59 -14.38
C ALA A 285 -17.72 -3.04 -14.37
N CYS A 286 -17.21 -3.50 -13.22
CA CYS A 286 -16.66 -4.84 -13.06
C CYS A 286 -17.75 -5.90 -12.83
N HIS A 287 -18.63 -6.11 -13.81
CA HIS A 287 -19.61 -7.20 -13.82
C HIS A 287 -19.90 -7.68 -15.25
N GLY A 288 -20.41 -8.91 -15.42
CA GLY A 288 -20.56 -9.56 -16.72
C GLY A 288 -21.44 -8.83 -17.74
N GLU A 289 -22.51 -8.15 -17.31
CA GLU A 289 -23.35 -7.34 -18.20
C GLU A 289 -22.63 -6.09 -18.75
N SER A 290 -21.59 -5.59 -18.07
CA SER A 290 -20.87 -4.37 -18.48
C SER A 290 -19.53 -4.70 -19.15
N CYS A 291 -18.76 -5.62 -18.58
CA CYS A 291 -17.40 -5.93 -19.01
C CYS A 291 -17.30 -7.33 -19.62
N PRO A 292 -16.83 -7.48 -20.88
CA PRO A 292 -16.74 -8.78 -21.55
C PRO A 292 -15.72 -9.72 -20.89
N LEU A 293 -14.71 -9.17 -20.20
CA LEU A 293 -13.72 -9.94 -19.43
C LEU A 293 -14.22 -10.34 -18.03
N ALA A 294 -15.36 -9.81 -17.60
CA ALA A 294 -16.04 -10.20 -16.37
C ALA A 294 -17.10 -11.28 -16.61
N ALA A 295 -17.74 -11.28 -17.79
CA ALA A 295 -18.69 -12.32 -18.17
C ALA A 295 -17.98 -13.69 -18.18
N GLY A 296 -18.57 -14.75 -17.63
CA GLY A 296 -17.97 -16.10 -17.58
C GLY A 296 -16.53 -16.14 -17.04
N PHE A 297 -16.14 -15.20 -16.18
CA PHE A 297 -14.78 -15.09 -15.68
C PHE A 297 -14.36 -16.36 -14.92
N TYR A 298 -15.22 -16.86 -14.03
CA TYR A 298 -14.90 -18.04 -13.22
C TYR A 298 -14.92 -19.33 -14.03
N ASP A 299 -15.67 -19.39 -15.14
CA ASP A 299 -15.65 -20.54 -16.05
C ASP A 299 -14.30 -20.68 -16.77
N ARG A 300 -13.68 -19.53 -17.10
CA ARG A 300 -12.39 -19.45 -17.81
C ARG A 300 -11.19 -19.37 -16.88
N LEU A 301 -11.42 -19.06 -15.61
CA LEU A 301 -10.37 -18.88 -14.60
C LEU A 301 -9.46 -20.10 -14.41
N PRO A 302 -9.95 -21.36 -14.36
CA PRO A 302 -9.06 -22.51 -14.15
C PRO A 302 -7.99 -22.64 -15.25
N ALA A 303 -8.39 -22.48 -16.52
CA ALA A 303 -7.45 -22.55 -17.65
C ALA A 303 -6.48 -21.37 -17.64
N ALA A 304 -6.97 -20.15 -17.40
CA ALA A 304 -6.12 -18.96 -17.29
C ALA A 304 -5.12 -19.07 -16.13
N ARG A 305 -5.56 -19.60 -14.98
CA ARG A 305 -4.72 -19.84 -13.81
C ARG A 305 -3.62 -20.85 -14.13
N GLN A 306 -3.96 -21.95 -14.78
CA GLN A 306 -3.00 -22.98 -15.19
C GLN A 306 -1.91 -22.40 -16.11
N ALA A 307 -2.33 -21.71 -17.18
CA ALA A 307 -1.39 -21.09 -18.13
C ALA A 307 -0.46 -20.08 -17.43
N ALA A 308 -0.99 -19.31 -16.48
CA ALA A 308 -0.19 -18.31 -15.79
C ALA A 308 0.85 -18.92 -14.83
N VAL A 309 0.51 -20.00 -14.09
CA VAL A 309 1.48 -20.66 -13.21
C VAL A 309 2.56 -21.41 -13.99
N GLU A 310 2.26 -21.87 -15.21
CA GLU A 310 3.22 -22.46 -16.14
C GLU A 310 4.18 -21.40 -16.71
N GLN A 311 3.67 -20.22 -17.05
CA GLN A 311 4.51 -19.10 -17.50
C GLN A 311 5.49 -18.61 -16.41
N ALA A 312 5.10 -18.73 -15.14
CA ALA A 312 5.84 -18.40 -13.92
C ALA A 312 6.25 -16.93 -13.75
N TRP A 313 6.62 -16.22 -14.81
CA TRP A 313 7.00 -14.81 -14.78
C TRP A 313 5.86 -13.94 -15.30
N LEU A 314 5.20 -13.26 -14.37
CA LEU A 314 3.96 -12.53 -14.60
C LEU A 314 4.17 -11.06 -14.20
N ASP A 315 5.01 -10.37 -14.96
CA ASP A 315 5.00 -8.91 -14.97
C ASP A 315 3.71 -8.39 -15.62
N ARG A 316 3.52 -7.06 -15.62
CA ARG A 316 2.31 -6.44 -16.19
C ARG A 316 2.00 -6.91 -17.62
N GLN A 317 3.01 -7.06 -18.47
CA GLN A 317 2.84 -7.43 -19.88
C GLN A 317 2.47 -8.91 -20.00
N ALA A 318 3.26 -9.78 -19.37
CA ALA A 318 3.06 -11.23 -19.37
C ALA A 318 1.69 -11.62 -18.79
N LEU A 319 1.30 -11.04 -17.65
CA LEU A 319 0.00 -11.30 -17.03
C LEU A 319 -1.16 -10.88 -17.93
N ARG A 320 -1.02 -9.74 -18.62
CA ARG A 320 -2.01 -9.26 -19.58
C ARG A 320 -2.16 -10.22 -20.76
N GLU A 321 -1.06 -10.70 -21.31
CA GLU A 321 -1.06 -11.64 -22.43
C GLU A 321 -1.79 -12.94 -22.08
N VAL A 322 -1.48 -13.55 -20.91
CA VAL A 322 -2.22 -14.75 -20.44
C VAL A 322 -3.69 -14.46 -20.23
N ALA A 323 -4.01 -13.36 -19.55
CA ALA A 323 -5.38 -13.02 -19.24
C ALA A 323 -6.22 -12.87 -20.52
N LEU A 324 -5.70 -12.17 -21.52
CA LEU A 324 -6.39 -11.96 -22.79
C LEU A 324 -6.46 -13.22 -23.66
N ALA A 325 -5.46 -14.10 -23.60
CA ALA A 325 -5.52 -15.39 -24.29
C ALA A 325 -6.66 -16.29 -23.78
N HIS A 326 -7.13 -16.05 -22.55
CA HIS A 326 -8.24 -16.77 -21.93
C HIS A 326 -9.47 -15.89 -21.70
N ASP A 327 -9.53 -14.69 -22.29
CA ASP A 327 -10.64 -13.74 -22.17
C ASP A 327 -11.05 -13.41 -20.72
N VAL A 328 -10.10 -13.34 -19.79
CA VAL A 328 -10.32 -12.95 -18.39
C VAL A 328 -9.68 -11.60 -18.08
N CYS A 329 -10.15 -10.94 -17.02
CA CYS A 329 -9.63 -9.63 -16.63
C CYS A 329 -8.20 -9.73 -16.05
N PRO A 330 -7.19 -9.01 -16.61
CA PRO A 330 -5.81 -9.05 -16.11
C PRO A 330 -5.67 -8.67 -14.64
N TYR A 331 -6.43 -7.65 -14.20
CA TYR A 331 -6.37 -7.18 -12.81
C TYR A 331 -6.82 -8.27 -11.82
N TYR A 332 -7.94 -8.93 -12.09
CA TYR A 332 -8.47 -9.96 -11.19
C TYR A 332 -7.72 -11.29 -11.32
N LEU A 333 -7.18 -11.62 -12.50
CA LEU A 333 -6.24 -12.72 -12.63
C LEU A 333 -4.99 -12.47 -11.77
N GLY A 334 -4.44 -11.25 -11.78
CA GLY A 334 -3.31 -10.89 -10.91
C GLY A 334 -3.62 -11.06 -9.41
N GLN A 335 -4.80 -10.65 -8.95
CA GLN A 335 -5.20 -10.89 -7.57
C GLN A 335 -5.34 -12.39 -7.24
N GLU A 336 -5.83 -13.18 -8.19
CA GLU A 336 -5.91 -14.63 -8.03
C GLU A 336 -4.52 -15.27 -7.92
N LEU A 337 -3.60 -14.87 -8.79
CA LEU A 337 -2.25 -15.41 -8.84
C LEU A 337 -1.36 -15.00 -7.66
N ALA A 338 -1.77 -13.99 -6.87
CA ALA A 338 -1.11 -13.68 -5.60
C ALA A 338 -1.11 -14.88 -4.62
N ARG A 339 -2.05 -15.82 -4.77
CA ARG A 339 -2.08 -17.10 -4.01
C ARG A 339 -1.00 -18.08 -4.44
N TRP A 340 -0.56 -18.00 -5.69
CA TRP A 340 0.22 -19.05 -6.38
C TRP A 340 1.63 -18.61 -6.80
N ALA A 341 1.95 -17.31 -6.66
CA ALA A 341 3.28 -16.75 -6.89
C ALA A 341 4.21 -16.99 -5.68
N ASP A 342 5.51 -17.13 -5.88
CA ASP A 342 6.51 -17.24 -4.80
C ASP A 342 7.00 -15.86 -4.36
N VAL A 343 7.18 -14.96 -5.31
CA VAL A 343 7.62 -13.58 -5.11
C VAL A 343 6.60 -12.62 -5.70
N ILE A 344 6.08 -11.72 -4.89
CA ILE A 344 5.15 -10.67 -5.31
C ILE A 344 5.85 -9.32 -5.24
N VAL A 345 5.91 -8.61 -6.35
CA VAL A 345 6.40 -7.24 -6.45
C VAL A 345 5.20 -6.29 -6.53
N GLY A 346 5.13 -5.31 -5.62
CA GLY A 346 3.96 -4.43 -5.56
C GLY A 346 4.19 -3.11 -4.82
N ASP A 347 3.11 -2.36 -4.64
CA ASP A 347 3.08 -1.18 -3.77
C ASP A 347 2.87 -1.60 -2.30
N VAL A 348 3.43 -0.82 -1.36
CA VAL A 348 3.29 -1.02 0.09
C VAL A 348 1.85 -1.16 0.59
N ASN A 349 0.87 -0.59 -0.13
CA ASN A 349 -0.55 -0.72 0.20
C ASN A 349 -1.02 -2.19 0.21
N HIS A 350 -0.37 -3.09 -0.52
CA HIS A 350 -0.75 -4.51 -0.55
C HIS A 350 -0.47 -5.25 0.77
N TRP A 351 0.28 -4.66 1.70
CA TRP A 351 0.52 -5.21 3.04
C TRP A 351 0.05 -4.29 4.16
N PHE A 352 0.31 -2.98 4.03
CA PHE A 352 0.12 -2.03 5.12
C PHE A 352 -1.24 -1.32 5.09
N ASP A 353 -1.99 -1.35 4.00
CA ASP A 353 -3.33 -0.74 3.98
C ASP A 353 -4.34 -1.52 4.83
N SER A 354 -5.43 -0.87 5.25
CA SER A 354 -6.57 -1.52 5.95
C SER A 354 -7.18 -2.70 5.20
N HIS A 355 -7.22 -2.63 3.86
CA HIS A 355 -7.78 -3.63 2.95
C HIS A 355 -6.68 -4.33 2.10
N ALA A 356 -5.46 -4.37 2.62
CA ALA A 356 -4.29 -4.98 2.00
C ALA A 356 -4.49 -6.45 1.57
N LEU A 357 -4.41 -6.71 0.25
CA LEU A 357 -4.59 -8.04 -0.35
C LEU A 357 -3.63 -9.09 0.22
N LEU A 358 -2.32 -8.82 0.22
CA LEU A 358 -1.31 -9.81 0.63
C LEU A 358 -1.38 -10.10 2.12
N HIS A 359 -1.63 -9.07 2.94
CA HIS A 359 -1.82 -9.28 4.38
C HIS A 359 -3.08 -10.12 4.65
N GLY A 360 -4.20 -9.83 3.98
CA GLY A 360 -5.43 -10.62 4.12
C GLY A 360 -5.24 -12.07 3.68
N LEU A 361 -4.53 -12.31 2.56
CA LEU A 361 -4.18 -13.66 2.11
C LEU A 361 -3.26 -14.38 3.10
N ALA A 362 -2.26 -13.69 3.64
CA ALA A 362 -1.35 -14.28 4.62
C ALA A 362 -2.09 -14.72 5.89
N GLN A 363 -3.01 -13.90 6.41
CA GLN A 363 -3.83 -14.27 7.57
C GLN A 363 -4.79 -15.43 7.25
N ALA A 364 -5.46 -15.39 6.10
CA ALA A 364 -6.44 -16.41 5.73
C ALA A 364 -5.84 -17.80 5.50
N ASN A 365 -4.56 -17.86 5.12
CA ASN A 365 -3.85 -19.09 4.78
C ASN A 365 -2.70 -19.41 5.75
N ASP A 366 -2.59 -18.68 6.87
CA ASP A 366 -1.52 -18.81 7.88
C ASP A 366 -0.10 -18.83 7.28
N TRP A 367 0.17 -17.90 6.35
CA TRP A 367 1.44 -17.88 5.62
C TRP A 367 2.59 -17.32 6.45
N ARG A 368 3.74 -18.00 6.38
CA ARG A 368 5.04 -17.46 6.80
C ARG A 368 5.60 -16.57 5.70
N THR A 369 5.25 -15.28 5.76
CA THR A 369 5.62 -14.32 4.70
C THR A 369 6.87 -13.52 5.08
N GLY A 370 7.85 -13.44 4.17
CA GLY A 370 8.93 -12.47 4.24
C GLY A 370 8.56 -11.19 3.50
N VAL A 371 8.71 -10.03 4.15
CA VAL A 371 8.37 -8.73 3.55
C VAL A 371 9.63 -7.87 3.42
N LEU A 372 9.87 -7.37 2.21
CA LEU A 372 10.95 -6.43 1.90
C LEU A 372 10.32 -5.09 1.51
N VAL A 373 10.74 -4.00 2.15
CA VAL A 373 10.23 -2.64 1.89
C VAL A 373 11.38 -1.74 1.45
N ASP A 374 11.41 -1.41 0.16
CA ASP A 374 12.38 -0.47 -0.39
C ASP A 374 11.92 0.98 -0.22
N GLU A 375 12.89 1.88 -0.09
CA GLU A 375 12.69 3.30 0.22
C GLU A 375 11.76 3.52 1.42
N ALA A 376 11.97 2.70 2.46
CA ALA A 376 11.17 2.67 3.68
C ALA A 376 11.09 4.02 4.42
N HIS A 377 11.98 4.97 4.09
CA HIS A 377 11.92 6.33 4.62
C HIS A 377 10.59 7.05 4.33
N ASN A 378 9.88 6.66 3.26
CA ASN A 378 8.56 7.20 2.91
C ASN A 378 7.39 6.50 3.63
N LEU A 379 7.63 5.38 4.32
CA LEU A 379 6.55 4.55 4.85
C LEU A 379 5.71 5.30 5.89
N VAL A 380 6.33 6.16 6.70
CA VAL A 380 5.63 6.98 7.70
C VAL A 380 4.56 7.84 7.03
N GLU A 381 4.93 8.61 6.01
CA GLU A 381 4.00 9.51 5.33
C GLU A 381 2.96 8.74 4.51
N ARG A 382 3.38 7.64 3.86
CA ARG A 382 2.44 6.75 3.13
C ARG A 382 1.40 6.14 4.06
N ALA A 383 1.80 5.67 5.25
CA ALA A 383 0.89 5.09 6.22
C ALA A 383 -0.02 6.13 6.87
N ARG A 384 0.46 7.35 7.15
CA ARG A 384 -0.42 8.46 7.56
C ARG A 384 -1.54 8.69 6.55
N GLY A 385 -1.23 8.62 5.26
CA GLY A 385 -2.23 8.66 4.18
C GLY A 385 -3.21 7.49 4.23
N MET A 386 -2.74 6.25 4.38
CA MET A 386 -3.58 5.03 4.47
C MET A 386 -4.59 5.08 5.63
N TYR A 387 -4.23 5.75 6.73
CA TYR A 387 -5.05 5.83 7.95
C TYR A 387 -5.62 7.22 8.22
N SER A 388 -5.72 8.05 7.18
CA SER A 388 -6.45 9.32 7.20
C SER A 388 -7.71 9.23 6.34
N ALA A 389 -8.71 10.04 6.64
CA ALA A 389 -9.92 10.16 5.83
C ALA A 389 -10.43 11.59 5.82
N GLU A 390 -11.15 11.96 4.77
CA GLU A 390 -11.78 13.26 4.63
C GLU A 390 -13.24 13.11 4.23
N LEU A 391 -14.09 14.02 4.71
CA LEU A 391 -15.44 14.23 4.19
C LEU A 391 -15.49 15.61 3.53
N ASP A 392 -15.97 15.67 2.29
CA ASP A 392 -16.11 16.92 1.53
C ASP A 392 -17.58 17.37 1.46
N GLN A 393 -17.86 18.57 1.98
CA GLN A 393 -19.21 19.16 2.02
C GLN A 393 -19.80 19.40 0.62
N GLN A 394 -18.97 19.80 -0.34
CA GLN A 394 -19.38 20.13 -1.70
C GLN A 394 -19.77 18.85 -2.45
N ARG A 395 -18.97 17.79 -2.31
CA ARG A 395 -19.28 16.46 -2.85
C ARG A 395 -20.57 15.92 -2.24
N PHE A 396 -20.69 15.97 -0.92
CA PHE A 396 -21.90 15.54 -0.24
C PHE A 396 -23.15 16.30 -0.73
N SER A 397 -23.04 17.62 -0.89
CA SER A 397 -24.14 18.46 -1.36
C SER A 397 -24.57 18.14 -2.79
N ARG A 398 -23.63 17.79 -3.68
CA ARG A 398 -23.93 17.32 -5.04
C ARG A 398 -24.69 16.00 -5.01
N VAL A 399 -24.18 15.00 -4.28
CA VAL A 399 -24.85 13.70 -4.15
C VAL A 399 -26.26 13.88 -3.57
N ARG A 400 -26.41 14.70 -2.53
CA ARG A 400 -27.72 15.02 -1.93
C ARG A 400 -28.75 15.57 -2.93
N ARG A 401 -28.34 16.38 -3.90
CA ARG A 401 -29.26 16.93 -4.92
C ARG A 401 -29.70 15.88 -5.93
N SER A 402 -28.82 14.94 -6.26
CA SER A 402 -29.11 13.81 -7.16
C SER A 402 -29.73 12.60 -6.45
N SER A 403 -29.84 12.63 -5.11
CA SER A 403 -30.30 11.48 -4.33
C SER A 403 -31.83 11.34 -4.32
N PRO A 404 -32.34 10.11 -4.40
CA PRO A 404 -33.78 9.80 -4.30
C PRO A 404 -34.41 10.27 -2.99
N LYS A 405 -35.74 10.46 -2.99
CA LYS A 405 -36.51 10.93 -1.82
C LYS A 405 -36.29 10.06 -0.56
N ALA A 406 -36.09 8.76 -0.73
CA ALA A 406 -35.80 7.83 0.36
C ALA A 406 -34.56 8.24 1.19
N LEU A 407 -33.55 8.84 0.55
CA LEU A 407 -32.32 9.28 1.20
C LEU A 407 -32.39 10.72 1.73
N ALA A 408 -33.45 11.48 1.44
CA ALA A 408 -33.53 12.90 1.75
C ALA A 408 -33.44 13.20 3.25
N GLY A 409 -34.03 12.34 4.10
CA GLY A 409 -34.01 12.47 5.56
C GLY A 409 -32.60 12.36 6.16
N PRO A 410 -31.92 11.21 6.01
CA PRO A 410 -30.54 11.03 6.47
C PRO A 410 -29.59 12.10 5.92
N LEU A 411 -29.68 12.41 4.63
CA LEU A 411 -28.79 13.39 3.99
C LEU A 411 -29.02 14.82 4.51
N SER A 412 -30.29 15.20 4.77
CA SER A 412 -30.60 16.53 5.33
C SER A 412 -30.17 16.63 6.79
N ARG A 413 -30.27 15.54 7.56
CA ARG A 413 -29.75 15.47 8.94
C ARG A 413 -28.24 15.67 8.97
N PHE A 414 -27.49 14.98 8.11
CA PHE A 414 -26.05 15.15 8.00
C PHE A 414 -25.68 16.59 7.61
N ALA A 415 -26.37 17.16 6.61
CA ALA A 415 -26.14 18.55 6.22
C ALA A 415 -26.40 19.55 7.36
N ARG A 416 -27.39 19.29 8.23
CA ARG A 416 -27.65 20.10 9.42
C ARG A 416 -26.53 19.96 10.46
N GLN A 417 -26.08 18.73 10.73
CA GLN A 417 -24.97 18.51 11.67
C GLN A 417 -23.67 19.15 11.16
N TRP A 418 -23.46 19.17 9.84
CA TRP A 418 -22.33 19.87 9.25
C TRP A 418 -22.33 21.36 9.60
N GLN A 419 -23.48 22.03 9.47
CA GLN A 419 -23.60 23.45 9.84
C GLN A 419 -23.41 23.68 11.34
N ALA A 420 -23.85 22.74 12.18
CA ALA A 420 -23.59 22.80 13.61
C ALA A 420 -22.08 22.78 13.91
N VAL A 421 -21.32 21.88 13.26
CA VAL A 421 -19.85 21.82 13.42
C VAL A 421 -19.17 23.12 12.96
N ILE A 422 -19.58 23.71 11.83
CA ILE A 422 -19.03 25.01 11.37
C ILE A 422 -19.27 26.10 12.42
N LYS A 423 -20.49 26.15 12.99
CA LYS A 423 -20.86 27.14 14.01
C LYS A 423 -20.09 26.91 15.31
N GLU A 424 -20.01 25.67 15.78
CA GLU A 424 -19.27 25.29 17.00
C GLU A 424 -17.77 25.57 16.86
N ALA A 425 -17.19 25.39 15.66
CA ALA A 425 -15.81 25.74 15.36
C ALA A 425 -15.56 27.26 15.23
N GLY A 426 -16.60 28.10 15.37
CA GLY A 426 -16.51 29.55 15.23
C GLY A 426 -16.05 30.00 13.83
N MET A 427 -16.36 29.21 12.80
CA MET A 427 -15.92 29.46 11.42
C MET A 427 -17.01 30.17 10.62
N GLU A 428 -17.62 31.20 11.19
CA GLU A 428 -18.71 31.96 10.53
C GLU A 428 -18.18 32.81 9.37
N GLU A 429 -16.97 33.38 9.52
CA GLU A 429 -16.24 34.05 8.44
C GLU A 429 -15.84 33.08 7.32
N GLU A 430 -16.11 33.50 6.08
CA GLU A 430 -15.83 32.70 4.89
C GLU A 430 -14.35 32.75 4.52
N GLY A 431 -13.69 31.59 4.48
CA GLY A 431 -12.41 31.47 3.78
C GLY A 431 -12.59 31.79 2.30
N SER A 432 -11.58 32.42 1.68
CA SER A 432 -11.61 32.77 0.26
C SER A 432 -10.76 31.79 -0.57
N ARG A 433 -10.94 31.81 -1.90
CA ARG A 433 -10.17 30.95 -2.81
C ARG A 433 -8.69 31.34 -2.73
N GLY A 434 -7.86 30.46 -2.16
CA GLY A 434 -6.43 30.69 -1.94
C GLY A 434 -6.05 31.08 -0.50
N LYS A 435 -7.04 31.41 0.36
CA LYS A 435 -6.84 31.65 1.80
C LYS A 435 -7.98 30.99 2.59
N PRO A 436 -7.99 29.65 2.67
CA PRO A 436 -9.03 28.94 3.42
C PRO A 436 -8.95 29.25 4.92
N SER A 437 -10.09 29.22 5.59
CA SER A 437 -10.15 29.23 7.05
C SER A 437 -9.90 27.80 7.55
N TYR A 438 -8.98 27.64 8.49
CA TYR A 438 -8.59 26.34 9.06
C TYR A 438 -8.83 26.36 10.57
N ARG A 439 -9.36 25.26 11.12
CA ARG A 439 -9.47 25.04 12.56
C ARG A 439 -9.16 23.60 12.90
N LEU A 440 -8.41 23.42 13.98
CA LEU A 440 -8.29 22.14 14.67
C LEU A 440 -9.48 21.96 15.62
N LEU A 441 -10.08 20.78 15.62
CA LEU A 441 -11.15 20.42 16.56
C LEU A 441 -10.55 19.74 17.79
N THR A 442 -11.06 20.09 18.97
CA THR A 442 -10.58 19.52 20.25
C THR A 442 -11.04 18.08 20.46
N ALA A 443 -12.17 17.71 19.86
CA ALA A 443 -12.74 16.38 19.89
C ALA A 443 -13.43 16.06 18.56
N LEU A 444 -13.81 14.81 18.36
CA LEU A 444 -14.63 14.42 17.23
C LEU A 444 -16.03 15.06 17.30
N PRO A 445 -16.59 15.48 16.16
CA PRO A 445 -17.97 15.94 16.12
C PRO A 445 -18.92 14.73 16.10
N ASP A 446 -19.14 14.10 17.26
CA ASP A 446 -19.87 12.82 17.39
C ASP A 446 -21.26 12.82 16.72
N LYS A 447 -21.99 13.93 16.79
CA LYS A 447 -23.30 14.07 16.13
C LYS A 447 -23.19 14.01 14.61
N LEU A 448 -22.11 14.56 14.03
CA LEU A 448 -21.84 14.49 12.60
C LEU A 448 -21.38 13.09 12.21
N VAL A 449 -20.53 12.45 13.01
CA VAL A 449 -20.08 11.05 12.80
C VAL A 449 -21.27 10.10 12.81
N SER A 450 -22.16 10.21 13.81
CA SER A 450 -23.39 9.41 13.88
C SER A 450 -24.32 9.67 12.69
N ALA A 451 -24.44 10.91 12.24
CA ALA A 451 -25.19 11.22 11.03
C ALA A 451 -24.53 10.64 9.76
N ALA A 452 -23.20 10.57 9.71
CA ALA A 452 -22.45 9.94 8.63
C ALA A 452 -22.73 8.43 8.59
N GLN A 453 -22.64 7.75 9.74
CA GLN A 453 -22.99 6.32 9.88
C GLN A 453 -24.42 6.05 9.38
N GLN A 454 -25.38 6.90 9.76
CA GLN A 454 -26.78 6.80 9.29
C GLN A 454 -26.92 7.01 7.78
N VAL A 455 -26.14 7.92 7.19
CA VAL A 455 -26.09 8.09 5.73
C VAL A 455 -25.48 6.84 5.07
N GLY A 456 -24.40 6.29 5.60
CA GLY A 456 -23.77 5.07 5.10
C GLY A 456 -24.73 3.88 5.12
N SER A 457 -25.45 3.68 6.23
CA SER A 457 -26.50 2.66 6.33
C SER A 457 -27.62 2.90 5.33
N ALA A 458 -28.17 4.13 5.27
CA ALA A 458 -29.28 4.43 4.37
C ALA A 458 -28.90 4.26 2.88
N ILE A 459 -27.70 4.67 2.48
CA ILE A 459 -27.21 4.44 1.11
C ILE A 459 -27.02 2.94 0.87
N THR A 460 -26.46 2.19 1.83
CA THR A 460 -26.28 0.74 1.74
C THR A 460 -27.61 0.02 1.54
N ASP A 461 -28.60 0.32 2.38
CA ASP A 461 -29.94 -0.27 2.31
C ASP A 461 -30.62 0.11 0.99
N TYR A 462 -30.54 1.38 0.59
CA TYR A 462 -31.11 1.85 -0.67
C TYR A 462 -30.48 1.20 -1.90
N LEU A 463 -29.15 1.05 -1.94
CA LEU A 463 -28.46 0.36 -3.03
C LEU A 463 -28.75 -1.15 -3.02
N GLY A 464 -29.10 -1.73 -1.88
CA GLY A 464 -29.60 -3.11 -1.79
C GLY A 464 -30.98 -3.30 -2.40
N GLU A 465 -31.88 -2.36 -2.13
CA GLU A 465 -33.24 -2.37 -2.67
C GLU A 465 -33.30 -1.91 -4.14
N HIS A 466 -32.37 -1.04 -4.56
CA HIS A 466 -32.33 -0.41 -5.88
C HIS A 466 -30.91 -0.41 -6.51
N PRO A 467 -30.27 -1.57 -6.72
CA PRO A 467 -28.92 -1.67 -7.26
C PRO A 467 -28.82 -1.16 -8.71
N GLU A 468 -29.89 -1.23 -9.50
CA GLU A 468 -29.95 -0.65 -10.85
C GLU A 468 -29.81 0.88 -10.83
N GLN A 469 -30.11 1.49 -9.69
CA GLN A 469 -29.95 2.92 -9.51
C GLN A 469 -28.58 3.27 -8.95
N ALA A 470 -27.66 2.33 -8.72
CA ALA A 470 -26.32 2.63 -8.22
C ALA A 470 -25.57 3.58 -9.16
N SER A 471 -25.17 4.75 -8.66
CA SER A 471 -24.25 5.64 -9.38
C SER A 471 -22.87 5.58 -8.75
N LEU A 472 -21.84 5.77 -9.58
CA LEU A 472 -20.44 5.84 -9.13
C LEU A 472 -20.28 6.87 -8.00
N GLU A 473 -20.82 8.09 -8.17
CA GLU A 473 -20.72 9.15 -7.15
C GLU A 473 -21.32 8.75 -5.80
N ARG A 474 -22.41 7.95 -5.78
CA ARG A 474 -23.03 7.47 -4.54
C ARG A 474 -22.25 6.34 -3.89
N GLN A 475 -21.68 5.44 -4.69
CA GLN A 475 -20.81 4.38 -4.20
C GLN A 475 -19.51 4.94 -3.61
N GLU A 476 -18.89 5.91 -4.27
CA GLU A 476 -17.70 6.56 -3.74
C GLU A 476 -18.01 7.30 -2.44
N LEU A 477 -19.11 8.05 -2.36
CA LEU A 477 -19.52 8.70 -1.10
C LEU A 477 -19.77 7.66 0.01
N LEU A 478 -20.41 6.53 -0.32
CA LEU A 478 -20.60 5.44 0.63
C LEU A 478 -19.26 4.93 1.16
N PHE A 479 -18.28 4.64 0.30
CA PHE A 479 -16.96 4.18 0.73
C PHE A 479 -16.21 5.20 1.55
N GLU A 480 -16.30 6.49 1.20
CA GLU A 480 -15.71 7.58 1.99
C GLU A 480 -16.31 7.68 3.38
N VAL A 481 -17.63 7.62 3.48
CA VAL A 481 -18.35 7.63 4.75
C VAL A 481 -18.00 6.39 5.59
N LEU A 482 -17.99 5.20 5.00
CA LEU A 482 -17.63 3.96 5.71
C LEU A 482 -16.17 3.98 6.18
N GLY A 483 -15.24 4.44 5.35
CA GLY A 483 -13.82 4.59 5.69
C GLY A 483 -13.62 5.59 6.82
N PHE A 484 -14.27 6.76 6.72
CA PHE A 484 -14.23 7.79 7.75
C PHE A 484 -14.78 7.29 9.08
N CYS A 485 -15.97 6.67 9.09
CA CYS A 485 -16.59 6.15 10.31
C CYS A 485 -15.73 5.07 10.98
N ARG A 486 -15.12 4.17 10.21
CA ARG A 486 -14.22 3.13 10.71
C ARG A 486 -12.98 3.72 11.39
N LEU A 487 -12.41 4.80 10.83
CA LEU A 487 -11.29 5.51 11.45
C LEU A 487 -11.73 6.34 12.66
N ALA A 488 -12.94 6.92 12.64
CA ALA A 488 -13.51 7.65 13.76
C ALA A 488 -13.72 6.75 14.99
N GLU A 489 -14.14 5.50 14.80
CA GLU A 489 -14.25 4.50 15.88
C GLU A 489 -12.92 4.19 16.57
N ARG A 490 -11.80 4.39 15.87
CA ARG A 490 -10.45 4.20 16.38
C ARG A 490 -9.76 5.52 16.66
N PHE A 491 -10.47 6.63 16.75
CA PHE A 491 -9.85 7.92 17.00
C PHE A 491 -9.22 7.99 18.39
N GLY A 492 -8.03 8.56 18.48
CA GLY A 492 -7.27 8.64 19.72
C GLY A 492 -6.07 9.56 19.58
N GLU A 493 -5.09 9.41 20.48
CA GLU A 493 -3.92 10.28 20.53
C GLU A 493 -3.03 10.24 19.28
N HIS A 494 -3.17 9.20 18.47
CA HIS A 494 -2.47 9.04 17.21
C HIS A 494 -3.07 9.86 16.05
N SER A 495 -4.21 10.54 16.24
CA SER A 495 -4.89 11.29 15.19
C SER A 495 -5.33 12.69 15.63
N LEU A 496 -5.57 13.56 14.64
CA LEU A 496 -6.21 14.85 14.80
C LEU A 496 -7.49 14.92 13.98
N CYS A 497 -8.42 15.77 14.40
CA CYS A 497 -9.59 16.14 13.61
C CYS A 497 -9.51 17.62 13.27
N ASP A 498 -9.62 17.95 11.98
CA ASP A 498 -9.56 19.32 11.48
C ASP A 498 -10.77 19.65 10.59
N ILE A 499 -11.02 20.93 10.43
CA ILE A 499 -11.98 21.44 9.45
C ILE A 499 -11.36 22.60 8.68
N THR A 500 -11.47 22.54 7.35
CA THR A 500 -10.99 23.56 6.43
C THR A 500 -12.15 24.09 5.60
N ARG A 501 -12.38 25.41 5.61
CA ARG A 501 -13.45 26.08 4.83
C ARG A 501 -12.84 26.92 3.71
N HIS A 502 -13.17 26.56 2.47
CA HIS A 502 -12.77 27.24 1.24
C HIS A 502 -13.81 28.24 0.72
N GLY A 503 -14.96 28.35 1.39
CA GLY A 503 -16.05 29.25 1.06
C GLY A 503 -17.41 28.69 1.53
N ARG A 504 -18.50 29.36 1.17
CA ARG A 504 -19.86 28.90 1.47
C ARG A 504 -20.15 27.51 0.88
N GLY A 505 -20.55 26.56 1.73
CA GLY A 505 -20.88 25.19 1.32
C GLY A 505 -19.68 24.37 0.83
N ARG A 506 -18.45 24.85 1.09
CA ARG A 506 -17.19 24.24 0.66
C ARG A 506 -16.27 24.08 1.85
N ALA A 507 -16.58 23.10 2.69
CA ALA A 507 -15.74 22.71 3.81
C ALA A 507 -15.32 21.24 3.70
N VAL A 508 -14.17 20.93 4.27
CA VAL A 508 -13.60 19.58 4.37
C VAL A 508 -13.35 19.29 5.84
N LEU A 509 -13.87 18.16 6.32
CA LEU A 509 -13.58 17.64 7.66
C LEU A 509 -12.55 16.52 7.51
N GLY A 510 -11.38 16.67 8.12
CA GLY A 510 -10.30 15.69 8.06
C GLY A 510 -10.14 14.91 9.36
N LEU A 511 -9.92 13.61 9.24
CA LEU A 511 -9.27 12.76 10.24
C LEU A 511 -7.84 12.51 9.76
N ARG A 512 -6.88 13.06 10.50
CA ARG A 512 -5.45 13.05 10.15
C ARG A 512 -4.72 12.09 11.07
N ASN A 513 -4.27 10.95 10.56
CA ASN A 513 -3.35 10.12 11.32
C ASN A 513 -1.98 10.82 11.41
N LEU A 514 -1.46 10.91 12.62
CA LEU A 514 -0.16 11.48 12.93
C LEU A 514 0.87 10.40 13.25
N VAL A 515 0.43 9.33 13.91
CA VAL A 515 1.26 8.22 14.36
C VAL A 515 0.65 6.92 13.81
N PRO A 516 1.16 6.39 12.69
CA PRO A 516 0.58 5.18 12.08
C PRO A 516 0.91 3.89 12.85
N ALA A 517 1.83 3.96 13.82
CA ALA A 517 2.30 2.85 14.65
C ALA A 517 1.19 1.91 15.14
N ASP A 518 0.09 2.46 15.64
CA ASP A 518 -1.01 1.69 16.24
C ASP A 518 -1.72 0.79 15.21
N PHE A 519 -1.71 1.19 13.94
CA PHE A 519 -2.29 0.42 12.84
C PHE A 519 -1.29 -0.53 12.19
N LEU A 520 0.00 -0.15 12.18
CA LEU A 520 1.04 -0.92 11.51
C LEU A 520 1.64 -2.03 12.39
N ALA A 521 1.67 -1.88 13.71
CA ALA A 521 2.23 -2.88 14.62
C ALA A 521 1.62 -4.29 14.40
N PRO A 522 0.29 -4.47 14.28
CA PRO A 522 -0.30 -5.76 13.92
C PRO A 522 0.14 -6.28 12.54
N ARG A 523 0.42 -5.39 11.58
CA ARG A 523 0.89 -5.74 10.23
C ARG A 523 2.32 -6.24 10.25
N PHE A 524 3.19 -5.67 11.09
CA PHE A 524 4.55 -6.16 11.29
C PHE A 524 4.56 -7.53 12.00
N ASN A 525 3.73 -7.69 13.03
CA ASN A 525 3.63 -8.94 13.80
C ASN A 525 3.07 -10.12 13.00
N ALA A 526 2.26 -9.87 11.97
CA ALA A 526 1.70 -10.92 11.11
C ALA A 526 2.69 -11.47 10.07
N ALA A 527 3.79 -10.75 9.79
CA ALA A 527 4.85 -11.25 8.92
C ALA A 527 5.81 -12.14 9.72
N HIS A 528 6.41 -13.14 9.06
CA HIS A 528 7.51 -13.89 9.67
C HIS A 528 8.75 -12.99 9.85
N THR A 529 9.03 -12.13 8.87
CA THR A 529 10.11 -11.13 8.95
C THR A 529 9.77 -9.93 8.08
N VAL A 530 10.20 -8.73 8.50
CA VAL A 530 10.09 -7.51 7.69
C VAL A 530 11.45 -6.82 7.64
N VAL A 531 11.96 -6.59 6.44
CA VAL A 531 13.18 -5.80 6.21
C VAL A 531 12.78 -4.47 5.59
N LEU A 532 13.01 -3.39 6.33
CA LEU A 532 12.85 -2.03 5.88
C LEU A 532 14.23 -1.48 5.51
N PHE A 533 14.43 -1.09 4.26
CA PHE A 533 15.74 -0.59 3.81
C PHE A 533 15.62 0.68 2.98
N SER A 534 16.59 1.57 3.15
CA SER A 534 16.62 2.90 2.52
C SER A 534 17.97 3.56 2.74
N ALA A 535 18.29 4.60 1.95
CA ALA A 535 19.51 5.39 2.13
C ALA A 535 19.46 6.37 3.31
N THR A 536 18.26 6.70 3.80
CA THR A 536 18.05 7.73 4.81
C THR A 536 17.07 7.23 5.88
N LEU A 537 17.56 6.41 6.81
CA LEU A 537 16.79 5.89 7.95
C LEU A 537 17.34 6.36 9.32
N THR A 538 18.42 7.12 9.32
CA THR A 538 18.94 7.75 10.53
C THR A 538 18.09 8.97 10.92
N PRO A 539 17.66 9.08 12.18
CA PRO A 539 17.95 8.17 13.28
C PRO A 539 16.88 7.06 13.41
N ALA A 540 17.32 5.84 13.73
CA ALA A 540 16.47 4.64 13.73
C ALA A 540 15.22 4.74 14.63
N HIS A 541 15.33 5.40 15.78
CA HIS A 541 14.23 5.53 16.74
C HIS A 541 13.03 6.28 16.16
N TYR A 542 13.24 7.23 15.25
CA TYR A 542 12.16 7.93 14.54
C TYR A 542 11.24 6.95 13.81
N TYR A 543 11.82 6.02 13.06
CA TYR A 543 11.07 5.01 12.30
C TYR A 543 10.50 3.92 13.20
N ARG A 544 11.26 3.45 14.19
CA ARG A 544 10.78 2.47 15.16
C ARG A 544 9.51 2.95 15.85
N ASP A 545 9.53 4.19 16.33
CA ASP A 545 8.45 4.76 17.11
C ASP A 545 7.23 5.11 16.24
N LEU A 546 7.42 5.77 15.10
CA LEU A 546 6.30 6.18 14.24
C LEU A 546 5.67 5.03 13.45
N LEU A 547 6.43 3.98 13.12
CA LEU A 547 5.91 2.79 12.45
C LEU A 547 5.43 1.72 13.45
N GLY A 548 5.74 1.84 14.73
CA GLY A 548 5.39 0.82 15.73
C GLY A 548 6.13 -0.49 15.49
N LEU A 549 7.41 -0.41 15.14
CA LEU A 549 8.24 -1.60 14.93
C LEU A 549 8.42 -2.34 16.27
N PRO A 550 8.46 -3.69 16.28
CA PRO A 550 8.70 -4.46 17.51
C PRO A 550 9.98 -4.04 18.23
N GLU A 551 10.02 -4.12 19.56
CA GLU A 551 11.24 -3.78 20.34
C GLU A 551 12.45 -4.64 19.96
N SER A 552 12.22 -5.85 19.48
CA SER A 552 13.24 -6.78 18.97
C SER A 552 13.79 -6.41 17.59
N THR A 553 13.35 -5.30 17.00
CA THR A 553 13.82 -4.81 15.70
C THR A 553 15.30 -4.52 15.74
N VAL A 554 16.03 -5.09 14.80
CA VAL A 554 17.46 -4.88 14.64
C VAL A 554 17.67 -3.62 13.80
N TRP A 555 18.55 -2.72 14.25
CA TRP A 555 19.03 -1.59 13.46
C TRP A 555 20.41 -1.90 12.88
N GLN A 556 20.60 -1.57 11.61
CA GLN A 556 21.89 -1.67 10.95
C GLN A 556 22.13 -0.43 10.08
N GLU A 557 23.35 0.09 10.13
CA GLU A 557 23.87 1.05 9.17
C GLU A 557 25.02 0.40 8.39
N VAL A 558 24.81 0.19 7.09
CA VAL A 558 25.79 -0.41 6.19
C VAL A 558 26.82 0.64 5.82
N VAL A 559 28.09 0.26 5.84
CA VAL A 559 29.21 1.14 5.48
C VAL A 559 29.03 1.67 4.06
N SER A 560 29.25 2.98 3.89
CA SER A 560 29.17 3.63 2.58
C SER A 560 30.32 3.19 1.67
N PRO A 561 30.04 2.87 0.39
CA PRO A 561 31.09 2.66 -0.61
C PRO A 561 31.76 3.99 -0.99
N PHE A 562 31.14 5.13 -0.64
CA PHE A 562 31.61 6.46 -0.95
C PHE A 562 32.62 6.96 0.08
N THR A 563 33.62 7.66 -0.41
CA THR A 563 34.67 8.30 0.39
C THR A 563 34.43 9.80 0.46
N ALA A 564 34.86 10.42 1.56
CA ALA A 564 34.67 11.85 1.78
C ALA A 564 35.35 12.73 0.71
N CYS A 565 36.34 12.22 -0.02
CA CYS A 565 37.03 12.97 -1.08
C CYS A 565 36.20 13.14 -2.35
N GLN A 566 35.17 12.31 -2.59
CA GLN A 566 34.30 12.41 -3.75
C GLN A 566 33.31 13.58 -3.66
N LEU A 567 32.91 13.93 -2.44
CA LEU A 567 31.88 14.93 -2.20
C LEU A 567 32.42 16.05 -1.31
N GLU A 568 32.65 17.19 -1.92
CA GLU A 568 32.98 18.39 -1.16
C GLU A 568 31.70 18.97 -0.55
N VAL A 569 31.60 18.94 0.78
CA VAL A 569 30.47 19.52 1.52
C VAL A 569 30.90 20.82 2.19
N ARG A 570 30.33 21.95 1.72
CA ARG A 570 30.57 23.29 2.28
C ARG A 570 29.36 23.79 3.03
N ILE A 571 29.57 24.37 4.21
CA ILE A 571 28.51 25.03 4.99
C ILE A 571 28.75 26.54 4.95
N ARG A 572 27.77 27.30 4.47
CA ARG A 572 27.73 28.77 4.55
C ARG A 572 26.98 29.18 5.81
N SER A 573 27.73 29.28 6.91
CA SER A 573 27.19 29.62 8.23
C SER A 573 26.87 31.10 8.42
N ASP A 574 27.25 31.93 7.45
CA ASP A 574 26.96 33.37 7.37
C ASP A 574 25.58 33.67 6.76
N ILE A 575 24.89 32.66 6.21
CA ILE A 575 23.56 32.80 5.58
C ILE A 575 22.49 32.29 6.54
N SER A 576 21.42 33.06 6.80
CA SER A 576 20.23 32.60 7.52
C SER A 576 19.03 32.57 6.57
N THR A 577 18.36 31.42 6.44
CA THR A 577 17.16 31.28 5.56
C THR A 577 15.84 31.32 6.34
N ARG A 578 15.89 31.74 7.60
CA ARG A 578 14.69 31.98 8.43
C ARG A 578 13.83 33.07 7.79
N PHE A 579 12.52 32.97 8.00
CA PHE A 579 11.54 33.86 7.35
C PHE A 579 11.91 35.35 7.44
N ARG A 580 12.35 35.82 8.62
CA ARG A 580 12.76 37.21 8.87
C ARG A 580 14.02 37.67 8.13
N ASP A 581 14.90 36.73 7.76
CA ASP A 581 16.22 37.02 7.18
C ASP A 581 16.25 36.72 5.67
N ARG A 582 15.15 36.21 5.09
CA ARG A 582 15.08 35.71 3.71
C ARG A 582 15.51 36.74 2.67
N ASP A 583 15.00 37.96 2.75
CA ASP A 583 15.32 38.99 1.76
C ASP A 583 16.82 39.34 1.78
N ALA A 584 17.41 39.44 2.98
CA ALA A 584 18.85 39.70 3.15
C ALA A 584 19.73 38.52 2.70
N SER A 585 19.20 37.29 2.73
CA SER A 585 19.94 36.08 2.35
C SER A 585 20.03 35.84 0.83
N ILE A 586 19.19 36.49 0.02
CA ILE A 586 19.16 36.28 -1.44
C ILE A 586 20.50 36.61 -2.09
N GLU A 587 21.06 37.77 -1.78
CA GLU A 587 22.30 38.25 -2.42
C GLU A 587 23.49 37.32 -2.12
N PRO A 588 23.77 36.95 -0.85
CA PRO A 588 24.79 35.94 -0.55
C PRO A 588 24.55 34.59 -1.23
N ILE A 589 23.31 34.10 -1.32
CA ILE A 589 22.99 32.83 -1.99
C ILE A 589 23.33 32.90 -3.47
N VAL A 590 22.87 33.96 -4.15
CA VAL A 590 23.09 34.18 -5.59
C VAL A 590 24.59 34.28 -5.89
N ALA A 591 25.35 35.05 -5.10
CA ALA A 591 26.80 35.16 -5.23
C ALA A 591 27.50 33.81 -5.04
N THR A 592 27.08 33.01 -4.04
CA THR A 592 27.63 31.67 -3.78
C THR A 592 27.44 30.73 -4.97
N MET A 593 26.22 30.73 -5.53
CA MET A 593 25.86 29.90 -6.67
C MET A 593 26.68 30.28 -7.90
N ALA A 594 26.83 31.58 -8.17
CA ALA A 594 27.59 32.09 -9.31
C ALA A 594 29.09 31.79 -9.17
N GLN A 595 29.68 32.04 -8.00
CA GLN A 595 31.09 31.76 -7.75
C GLN A 595 31.41 30.28 -7.95
N GLN A 596 30.57 29.38 -7.41
CA GLN A 596 30.74 27.95 -7.59
C GLN A 596 30.60 27.52 -9.06
N TYR A 597 29.61 28.08 -9.76
CA TYR A 597 29.39 27.79 -11.17
C TYR A 597 30.56 28.26 -12.05
N GLN A 598 31.10 29.45 -11.79
CA GLN A 598 32.26 29.99 -12.52
C GLN A 598 33.52 29.15 -12.29
N HIS A 599 33.72 28.67 -11.05
CA HIS A 599 34.84 27.80 -10.73
C HIS A 599 34.77 26.44 -11.43
N ARG A 600 33.58 25.82 -11.49
CA ARG A 600 33.36 24.55 -12.19
C ARG A 600 32.02 24.57 -12.94
N PRO A 601 32.00 25.02 -14.21
CA PRO A 601 30.77 25.03 -15.00
C PRO A 601 30.25 23.62 -15.24
N GLY A 602 28.95 23.42 -15.07
CA GLY A 602 28.27 22.15 -15.31
C GLY A 602 26.83 22.22 -14.84
N HIS A 603 26.22 21.07 -14.60
CA HIS A 603 24.85 21.00 -14.09
C HIS A 603 24.78 21.04 -12.57
N TYR A 604 23.96 21.96 -12.06
CA TYR A 604 23.67 22.11 -10.65
C TYR A 604 22.17 22.10 -10.37
N LEU A 605 21.79 21.68 -9.16
CA LEU A 605 20.43 21.85 -8.64
C LEU A 605 20.42 22.73 -7.40
N ALA A 606 19.60 23.79 -7.42
CA ALA A 606 19.39 24.69 -6.30
C ALA A 606 18.01 24.47 -5.67
N PHE A 607 17.99 24.13 -4.39
CA PHE A 607 16.80 23.77 -3.63
C PHE A 607 16.40 24.86 -2.63
N PHE A 608 15.13 25.27 -2.69
CA PHE A 608 14.56 26.33 -1.84
C PHE A 608 13.35 25.83 -1.04
N SER A 609 12.98 26.54 0.03
CA SER A 609 11.86 26.16 0.91
C SER A 609 10.46 26.38 0.33
N SER A 610 10.33 27.25 -0.68
CA SER A 610 9.04 27.58 -1.28
C SER A 610 9.21 28.16 -2.68
N PHE A 611 8.14 28.13 -3.48
CA PHE A 611 8.11 28.76 -4.80
C PHE A 611 8.38 30.26 -4.75
N ALA A 612 7.83 30.98 -3.79
CA ALA A 612 8.08 32.42 -3.64
C ALA A 612 9.58 32.71 -3.43
N TYR A 613 10.25 31.93 -2.58
CA TYR A 613 11.67 32.13 -2.31
C TYR A 613 12.55 31.75 -3.51
N LEU A 614 12.18 30.67 -4.20
CA LEU A 614 12.79 30.26 -5.47
C LEU A 614 12.66 31.35 -6.54
N GLU A 615 11.46 31.89 -6.75
CA GLU A 615 11.15 32.90 -7.75
C GLU A 615 11.97 34.17 -7.50
N THR A 616 12.08 34.63 -6.25
CA THR A 616 12.92 35.78 -5.87
C THR A 616 14.40 35.53 -6.15
N ALA A 617 14.94 34.39 -5.73
CA ALA A 617 16.35 34.06 -5.95
C ALA A 617 16.68 33.93 -7.45
N LEU A 618 15.79 33.28 -8.22
CA LEU A 618 15.95 33.12 -9.66
C LEU A 618 15.92 34.47 -10.40
N ALA A 619 15.01 35.38 -10.01
CA ALA A 619 14.93 36.70 -10.62
C ALA A 619 16.23 37.49 -10.41
N ARG A 620 16.75 37.51 -9.17
CA ARG A 620 18.03 38.17 -8.86
C ARG A 620 19.22 37.51 -9.52
N PHE A 621 19.24 36.17 -9.59
CA PHE A 621 20.31 35.45 -10.28
C PHE A 621 20.36 35.80 -11.78
N ARG A 622 19.20 35.86 -12.46
CA ARG A 622 19.12 36.23 -13.89
C ARG A 622 19.56 37.67 -14.15
N GLU A 623 19.23 38.58 -13.23
CA GLU A 623 19.62 39.99 -13.32
C GLU A 623 21.13 40.16 -13.16
N ALA A 624 21.73 39.50 -12.15
CA ALA A 624 23.16 39.63 -11.85
C ALA A 624 24.08 38.79 -12.77
N TYR A 625 23.61 37.65 -13.28
CA TYR A 625 24.42 36.68 -14.05
C TYR A 625 23.68 36.18 -15.30
N PRO A 626 23.43 37.04 -16.31
CA PRO A 626 22.62 36.69 -17.49
C PRO A 626 23.24 35.58 -18.36
N ASP A 627 24.55 35.39 -18.30
CA ASP A 627 25.27 34.41 -19.12
C ASP A 627 25.18 32.97 -18.59
N VAL A 628 24.70 32.77 -17.36
CA VAL A 628 24.58 31.43 -16.76
C VAL A 628 23.23 30.83 -17.13
N PRO A 629 23.17 29.67 -17.81
CA PRO A 629 21.92 29.03 -18.15
C PRO A 629 21.16 28.60 -16.89
N VAL A 630 19.91 29.07 -16.75
CA VAL A 630 19.05 28.71 -15.62
C VAL A 630 17.67 28.25 -16.08
N PHE A 631 17.13 27.28 -15.36
CA PHE A 631 15.79 26.77 -15.59
C PHE A 631 15.13 26.42 -14.26
N SER A 632 13.79 26.43 -14.19
CA SER A 632 13.09 26.31 -12.91
C SER A 632 11.87 25.40 -12.96
N GLN A 633 11.58 24.82 -11.80
CA GLN A 633 10.31 24.17 -11.49
C GLN A 633 9.19 25.22 -11.41
N THR A 634 8.02 24.88 -11.95
CA THR A 634 6.79 25.68 -11.86
C THR A 634 5.80 25.06 -10.86
N ARG A 635 4.84 25.87 -10.38
CA ARG A 635 3.76 25.38 -9.51
C ARG A 635 2.88 24.42 -10.29
N SER A 636 2.50 23.31 -9.64
CA SER A 636 1.66 22.27 -10.24
C SER A 636 2.18 21.74 -11.58
N MET A 637 3.51 21.66 -11.74
CA MET A 637 4.17 21.16 -12.95
C MET A 637 3.66 19.75 -13.30
N PRO A 638 3.01 19.56 -14.48
CA PRO A 638 2.58 18.25 -14.97
C PRO A 638 3.75 17.29 -15.20
N GLU A 639 3.47 15.98 -15.21
CA GLU A 639 4.48 14.92 -15.37
C GLU A 639 5.37 15.12 -16.61
N VAL A 640 4.77 15.39 -17.78
CA VAL A 640 5.48 15.66 -19.04
C VAL A 640 6.47 16.84 -18.90
N GLN A 641 6.11 17.89 -18.16
CA GLN A 641 7.01 19.02 -17.92
C GLN A 641 8.12 18.68 -16.92
N ARG A 642 7.87 17.77 -15.97
CA ARG A 642 8.91 17.26 -15.05
C ARG A 642 9.92 16.41 -15.80
N GLU A 643 9.46 15.54 -16.69
CA GLU A 643 10.33 14.77 -17.57
C GLU A 643 11.17 15.69 -18.46
N ALA A 644 10.55 16.71 -19.08
CA ALA A 644 11.27 17.70 -19.87
C ALA A 644 12.29 18.52 -19.03
N PHE A 645 11.99 18.82 -17.77
CA PHE A 645 12.94 19.46 -16.85
C PHE A 645 14.14 18.55 -16.58
N LEU A 646 13.92 17.26 -16.34
CA LEU A 646 14.98 16.29 -16.08
C LEU A 646 15.81 15.96 -17.32
N ALA A 647 15.17 15.91 -18.49
CA ALA A 647 15.83 15.66 -19.77
C ALA A 647 16.89 16.71 -20.14
N ARG A 648 16.89 17.89 -19.48
CA ARG A 648 17.92 18.91 -19.65
C ARG A 648 19.26 18.54 -19.03
N PHE A 649 19.26 17.67 -18.01
CA PHE A 649 20.47 17.20 -17.33
C PHE A 649 21.17 16.13 -18.18
N THR A 650 21.82 16.60 -19.23
CA THR A 650 22.57 15.76 -20.17
C THR A 650 24.05 15.70 -19.77
N PRO A 651 24.76 14.60 -20.09
CA PRO A 651 26.20 14.53 -19.90
C PRO A 651 26.93 15.70 -20.59
N GLY A 652 27.91 16.30 -19.93
CA GLY A 652 28.62 17.50 -20.40
C GLY A 652 27.78 18.79 -20.47
N GLY A 653 26.51 18.74 -20.06
CA GLY A 653 25.61 19.89 -20.09
C GLY A 653 25.93 20.94 -19.02
N LYS A 654 25.34 22.13 -19.17
CA LYS A 654 25.61 23.30 -18.34
C LYS A 654 24.32 23.98 -17.92
N GLY A 655 24.24 24.36 -16.64
CA GLY A 655 23.19 25.24 -16.13
C GLY A 655 22.69 24.86 -14.74
N ILE A 656 21.98 25.79 -14.11
CA ILE A 656 21.45 25.63 -12.75
C ILE A 656 19.93 25.45 -12.81
N GLY A 657 19.46 24.29 -12.35
CA GLY A 657 18.05 23.99 -12.16
C GLY A 657 17.58 24.47 -10.78
N PHE A 658 16.51 25.28 -10.73
CA PHE A 658 15.91 25.77 -9.49
C PHE A 658 14.68 24.93 -9.15
N ALA A 659 14.63 24.36 -7.95
CA ALA A 659 13.55 23.49 -7.50
C ALA A 659 13.19 23.72 -6.02
N VAL A 660 12.00 23.26 -5.61
CA VAL A 660 11.59 23.29 -4.20
C VAL A 660 12.01 21.98 -3.52
N LEU A 661 12.61 22.08 -2.33
CA LEU A 661 13.03 20.91 -1.55
C LEU A 661 11.81 20.08 -1.10
N GLY A 662 11.89 18.76 -1.20
CA GLY A 662 10.78 17.86 -0.92
C GLY A 662 9.70 17.79 -2.03
N GLY A 663 9.96 18.41 -3.18
CA GLY A 663 9.17 18.21 -4.40
C GLY A 663 9.66 17.02 -5.24
N ALA A 664 9.06 16.82 -6.41
CA ALA A 664 9.34 15.71 -7.33
C ALA A 664 10.80 15.61 -7.81
N PHE A 665 11.61 16.67 -7.65
CA PHE A 665 13.02 16.70 -8.07
C PHE A 665 14.01 16.41 -6.93
N ALA A 666 13.57 16.44 -5.67
CA ALA A 666 14.41 16.00 -4.55
C ALA A 666 14.37 14.47 -4.39
N GLU A 667 13.30 13.83 -4.87
CA GLU A 667 13.03 12.40 -4.70
C GLU A 667 12.80 11.66 -6.02
N GLY A 668 13.42 10.50 -6.18
CA GLY A 668 13.07 9.55 -7.25
C GLY A 668 13.60 9.88 -8.65
N ILE A 669 14.53 10.82 -8.78
CA ILE A 669 15.22 11.16 -10.03
C ILE A 669 16.60 10.51 -10.07
N ASP A 670 17.02 10.06 -11.25
CA ASP A 670 18.34 9.43 -11.46
C ASP A 670 19.17 10.23 -12.48
N LEU A 671 20.17 10.94 -11.95
CA LEU A 671 21.08 11.81 -12.70
C LEU A 671 22.54 11.37 -12.42
N PRO A 672 22.98 10.21 -12.94
CA PRO A 672 24.30 9.66 -12.66
C PRO A 672 25.43 10.43 -13.38
N GLY A 673 26.63 10.36 -12.82
CA GLY A 673 27.84 10.91 -13.43
C GLY A 673 27.83 12.43 -13.53
N ASP A 674 28.35 12.95 -14.64
CA ASP A 674 28.49 14.38 -14.90
C ASP A 674 27.17 15.09 -15.25
N ARG A 675 26.04 14.37 -15.25
CA ARG A 675 24.71 14.95 -15.44
C ARG A 675 24.32 15.89 -14.30
N LEU A 676 24.88 15.71 -13.09
CA LEU A 676 24.67 16.60 -11.95
C LEU A 676 25.94 16.64 -11.09
N ILE A 677 26.72 17.72 -11.21
CA ILE A 677 28.02 17.86 -10.53
C ILE A 677 27.93 18.60 -9.19
N GLY A 678 26.75 19.10 -8.82
CA GLY A 678 26.56 19.69 -7.50
C GLY A 678 25.15 20.13 -7.16
N ALA A 679 24.96 20.42 -5.88
CA ALA A 679 23.70 20.91 -5.35
C ALA A 679 23.89 22.06 -4.37
N PHE A 680 22.99 23.04 -4.44
CA PHE A 680 22.87 24.15 -3.51
C PHE A 680 21.60 23.95 -2.68
N ILE A 681 21.71 23.93 -1.35
CA ILE A 681 20.58 23.69 -0.46
C ILE A 681 20.39 24.91 0.44
N ALA A 682 19.41 25.76 0.08
CA ALA A 682 19.11 27.03 0.75
C ALA A 682 17.98 26.90 1.79
N THR A 683 17.90 25.75 2.48
CA THR A 683 16.88 25.49 3.51
C THR A 683 17.14 24.18 4.26
N LEU A 684 16.67 24.07 5.50
CA LEU A 684 16.59 22.80 6.23
C LEU A 684 15.36 21.94 5.86
N GLY A 685 14.50 22.40 4.94
CA GLY A 685 13.31 21.64 4.52
C GLY A 685 12.25 21.46 5.60
N LEU A 686 12.28 22.30 6.64
CA LEU A 686 11.35 22.24 7.77
C LEU A 686 9.91 22.44 7.28
N PRO A 687 8.95 21.63 7.77
CA PRO A 687 7.52 21.89 7.60
C PRO A 687 7.14 23.32 8.04
N PRO A 688 6.07 23.89 7.48
CA PRO A 688 5.62 25.23 7.85
C PRO A 688 5.15 25.27 9.31
N PHE A 689 5.50 26.32 10.04
CA PHE A 689 4.95 26.55 11.38
C PHE A 689 3.49 26.98 11.25
N ASN A 690 2.57 26.10 11.64
CA ASN A 690 1.13 26.32 11.60
C ASN A 690 0.44 25.52 12.71
N ASP A 691 -0.85 25.80 12.95
CA ASP A 691 -1.65 25.15 14.00
C ASP A 691 -1.62 23.62 13.91
N PHE A 692 -1.59 23.06 12.70
CA PHE A 692 -1.49 21.62 12.49
C PHE A 692 -0.15 21.05 12.99
N ASN A 693 0.97 21.64 12.59
CA ASN A 693 2.30 21.16 12.95
C ASN A 693 2.62 21.42 14.43
N GLU A 694 2.09 22.49 15.03
CA GLU A 694 2.19 22.69 16.49
C GLU A 694 1.38 21.64 17.26
N ALA A 695 0.19 21.27 16.77
CA ALA A 695 -0.57 20.18 17.37
C ALA A 695 0.13 18.82 17.20
N LEU A 696 0.70 18.56 16.01
CA LEU A 696 1.53 17.38 15.76
C LEU A 696 2.72 17.33 16.72
N LYS A 697 3.47 18.43 16.86
CA LYS A 697 4.56 18.57 17.84
C LYS A 697 4.08 18.26 19.25
N ALA A 698 2.97 18.85 19.70
CA ALA A 698 2.43 18.59 21.04
C ALA A 698 2.13 17.10 21.26
N ARG A 699 1.50 16.44 20.27
CA ARG A 699 1.19 14.99 20.34
C ARG A 699 2.45 14.13 20.36
N LEU A 700 3.43 14.43 19.53
CA LEU A 700 4.70 13.69 19.49
C LEU A 700 5.54 13.93 20.74
N THR A 701 5.49 15.13 21.33
CA THR A 701 6.10 15.40 22.64
C THR A 701 5.43 14.57 23.74
N ALA A 702 4.10 14.55 23.79
CA ALA A 702 3.38 13.78 24.81
C ALA A 702 3.68 12.28 24.71
N ARG A 703 3.79 11.74 23.49
CA ARG A 703 3.96 10.30 23.25
C ARG A 703 5.42 9.82 23.30
N PHE A 704 6.36 10.62 22.82
CA PHE A 704 7.76 10.20 22.62
C PHE A 704 8.79 11.14 23.24
N GLY A 705 8.39 12.31 23.76
CA GLY A 705 9.30 13.33 24.28
C GLY A 705 10.12 14.08 23.22
N GLN A 706 9.92 13.80 21.92
CA GLN A 706 10.75 14.27 20.80
C GLN A 706 9.98 15.15 19.79
N GLY A 707 9.01 15.96 20.25
CA GLY A 707 8.08 16.62 19.34
C GLY A 707 8.72 17.59 18.35
N ASP A 708 9.71 18.39 18.75
CA ASP A 708 10.42 19.29 17.83
C ASP A 708 11.17 18.50 16.74
N ASP A 709 11.80 17.40 17.11
CA ASP A 709 12.64 16.61 16.21
C ASP A 709 11.81 15.77 15.25
N TYR A 710 10.75 15.14 15.75
CA TYR A 710 9.88 14.28 14.96
C TYR A 710 8.95 15.07 14.02
N THR A 711 8.56 16.30 14.41
CA THR A 711 7.74 17.17 13.57
C THR A 711 8.58 17.92 12.55
N TYR A 712 9.71 18.53 12.97
CA TYR A 712 10.41 19.49 12.13
C TYR A 712 11.79 19.02 11.67
N ARG A 713 12.68 18.70 12.62
CA ARG A 713 14.12 18.53 12.33
C ARG A 713 14.42 17.30 11.49
N ILE A 714 14.00 16.11 11.94
CA ILE A 714 14.31 14.84 11.27
C ILE A 714 13.67 14.79 9.87
N PRO A 715 12.37 15.09 9.68
CA PRO A 715 11.77 15.12 8.34
C PRO A 715 12.45 16.12 7.39
N GLY A 716 12.86 17.28 7.90
CA GLY A 716 13.60 18.28 7.11
C GLY A 716 14.97 17.76 6.66
N MET A 717 15.73 17.18 7.59
CA MET A 717 17.06 16.65 7.29
C MET A 717 17.03 15.45 6.35
N ILE A 718 16.04 14.58 6.43
CA ILE A 718 15.85 13.49 5.45
C ILE A 718 15.79 14.07 4.03
N LYS A 719 15.00 15.14 3.80
CA LYS A 719 14.90 15.79 2.48
C LYS A 719 16.23 16.39 2.04
N VAL A 720 16.99 17.01 2.95
CA VAL A 720 18.32 17.58 2.67
C VAL A 720 19.28 16.48 2.22
N VAL A 721 19.37 15.38 2.98
CA VAL A 721 20.27 14.27 2.66
C VAL A 721 19.88 13.61 1.34
N GLN A 722 18.59 13.45 1.06
CA GLN A 722 18.12 12.90 -0.20
C GLN A 722 18.42 13.79 -1.41
N ALA A 723 18.29 15.11 -1.26
CA ALA A 723 18.63 16.06 -2.31
C ALA A 723 20.15 16.08 -2.57
N ALA A 724 20.96 16.07 -1.52
CA ALA A 724 22.41 16.02 -1.63
C ALA A 724 22.91 14.68 -2.20
N GLY A 725 22.30 13.57 -1.81
CA GLY A 725 22.59 12.22 -2.33
C GLY A 725 22.22 12.01 -3.81
N ARG A 726 21.74 13.06 -4.52
CA ARG A 726 21.59 13.04 -5.98
C ARG A 726 22.90 13.33 -6.69
N VAL A 727 23.86 13.98 -6.03
CA VAL A 727 25.15 14.37 -6.62
C VAL A 727 26.08 13.17 -6.78
N ILE A 728 26.02 12.19 -5.86
CA ILE A 728 26.89 11.01 -5.87
C ILE A 728 26.03 9.75 -5.95
N ARG A 729 26.20 8.96 -7.03
CA ARG A 729 25.49 7.71 -7.29
C ARG A 729 26.43 6.52 -7.49
N SER A 730 27.58 6.76 -8.09
CA SER A 730 28.65 5.79 -8.33
C SER A 730 29.92 6.13 -7.55
N PRO A 731 30.79 5.15 -7.25
CA PRO A 731 32.11 5.41 -6.65
C PRO A 731 33.05 6.26 -7.54
N GLU A 732 32.69 6.50 -8.79
CA GLU A 732 33.46 7.34 -9.71
C GLU A 732 32.92 8.78 -9.79
N ASP A 733 31.76 9.04 -9.20
CA ASP A 733 31.15 10.37 -9.20
C ASP A 733 31.91 11.31 -8.25
N GLU A 734 32.10 12.55 -8.69
CA GLU A 734 32.63 13.63 -7.89
C GLU A 734 31.74 14.87 -7.99
N GLY A 735 31.50 15.54 -6.88
CA GLY A 735 30.69 16.74 -6.89
C GLY A 735 30.77 17.58 -5.63
N VAL A 736 29.95 18.63 -5.59
CA VAL A 736 29.92 19.61 -4.49
C VAL A 736 28.51 19.79 -3.97
N VAL A 737 28.36 19.82 -2.64
CA VAL A 737 27.12 20.20 -1.96
C VAL A 737 27.38 21.42 -1.10
N VAL A 738 26.64 22.50 -1.36
CA VAL A 738 26.72 23.72 -0.57
C VAL A 738 25.45 23.87 0.25
N LEU A 739 25.60 23.75 1.56
CA LEU A 739 24.54 23.92 2.56
C LEU A 739 24.51 25.40 3.00
N MET A 740 23.48 26.13 2.59
CA MET A 740 23.39 27.58 2.74
C MET A 740 22.40 27.97 3.84
N ASP A 741 22.74 27.64 5.08
CA ASP A 741 22.03 28.06 6.30
C ASP A 741 22.93 27.86 7.54
N ASP A 742 22.95 28.84 8.45
CA ASP A 742 23.69 28.82 9.72
C ASP A 742 23.33 27.61 10.60
N ARG A 743 22.09 27.13 10.52
CA ARG A 743 21.66 25.98 11.34
C ARG A 743 22.37 24.69 10.97
N PHE A 744 22.93 24.55 9.76
CA PHE A 744 23.73 23.38 9.41
C PHE A 744 25.03 23.27 10.20
N ALA A 745 25.48 24.35 10.85
CA ALA A 745 26.62 24.32 11.76
C ALA A 745 26.25 23.81 13.18
N GLN A 746 24.96 23.74 13.53
CA GLN A 746 24.51 23.30 14.85
C GLN A 746 24.76 21.79 15.05
N THR A 747 25.24 21.41 16.24
CA THR A 747 25.59 20.02 16.57
C THR A 747 24.43 19.05 16.33
N SER A 748 23.21 19.42 16.72
CA SER A 748 22.02 18.58 16.54
C SER A 748 21.63 18.37 15.07
N VAL A 749 21.92 19.33 14.20
CA VAL A 749 21.67 19.21 12.75
C VAL A 749 22.79 18.41 12.08
N ARG A 750 24.05 18.67 12.45
CA ARG A 750 25.22 17.92 11.96
C ARG A 750 25.14 16.44 12.28
N ALA A 751 24.60 16.07 13.45
CA ALA A 751 24.41 14.68 13.84
C ALA A 751 23.44 13.89 12.94
N LEU A 752 22.63 14.58 12.13
CA LEU A 752 21.68 13.98 11.19
C LEU A 752 22.22 13.93 9.74
N LEU A 753 23.41 14.49 9.49
CA LEU A 753 24.09 14.38 8.21
C LEU A 753 24.82 13.02 8.10
N PRO A 754 25.02 12.49 6.89
CA PRO A 754 25.76 11.26 6.69
C PRO A 754 27.16 11.34 7.31
N SER A 755 27.53 10.33 8.08
CA SER A 755 28.79 10.28 8.84
C SER A 755 30.05 10.31 7.95
N TRP A 756 29.93 9.88 6.69
CA TRP A 756 31.04 9.88 5.73
C TRP A 756 31.28 11.26 5.09
N TRP A 757 30.42 12.25 5.29
CA TRP A 757 30.65 13.60 4.78
C TRP A 757 31.75 14.30 5.58
N SER A 758 32.82 14.73 4.90
CA SER A 758 33.79 15.65 5.49
C SER A 758 33.22 17.07 5.44
N LEU A 759 32.69 17.54 6.57
CA LEU A 759 32.22 18.91 6.71
C LEU A 759 33.45 19.82 6.81
N GLY A 760 33.76 20.55 5.73
CA GLY A 760 34.91 21.46 5.70
C GLY A 760 34.94 22.41 6.92
N SER A 761 36.13 22.72 7.41
CA SER A 761 36.31 23.78 8.41
C SER A 761 35.70 25.09 7.88
N PRO A 762 35.07 25.92 8.72
CA PRO A 762 34.50 27.20 8.26
C PRO A 762 35.62 28.02 7.62
N THR A 763 35.54 28.21 6.30
CA THR A 763 36.51 29.04 5.57
C THR A 763 36.42 30.46 6.12
N PRO A 764 37.54 31.09 6.51
CA PRO A 764 37.55 32.53 6.74
C PRO A 764 37.15 33.21 5.44
N SER A 765 36.37 34.29 5.54
CA SER A 765 35.91 35.11 4.41
C SER A 765 37.05 35.36 3.42
N LEU A 766 36.97 34.75 2.24
CA LEU A 766 37.85 35.08 1.13
C LEU A 766 37.50 36.52 0.73
N GLY A 767 38.43 37.45 1.01
CA GLY A 767 38.28 38.87 0.70
C GLY A 767 38.10 39.11 -0.80
N PRO A 768 37.62 40.31 -1.18
CA PRO A 768 37.34 40.63 -2.58
C PRO A 768 38.59 40.48 -3.44
N LEU A 769 38.41 39.81 -4.59
CA LEU A 769 39.40 39.72 -5.66
C LEU A 769 39.86 41.14 -6.02
N ALA A 770 41.15 41.41 -5.82
CA ALA A 770 41.78 42.62 -6.31
C ALA A 770 41.72 42.61 -7.83
N SER A 771 41.12 43.65 -8.40
CA SER A 771 41.16 43.97 -9.81
C SER A 771 42.61 44.16 -10.29
N GLN A 772 43.04 43.36 -11.25
CA GLN A 772 44.05 43.71 -12.25
C GLN A 772 43.55 43.32 -13.62
#